data_AF-A0A2T1DY08-F1
#
_entry.id   AF-A0A2T1DY08-F1
#
_cell.length_a   1.000
_cell.length_b   1.000
_cell.length_c   1.000
_cell.angle_alpha   90.00
_cell.angle_beta   90.00
_cell.angle_gamma   90.00
#
_symmetry.space_group_name_H-M   'P 1'
#
loop_
_entity.id
_entity.type
_entity.pdbx_description
1 polymer ?
#
loop_
_entity_poly.entity_id
_entity_poly.type
_entity_poly.pdbx_seq_one_letter_code
_entity_poly.pdbx_strand_id
1 'polypeptide(L)'
;MNECQRLPLVTEGLAKSSSSRTPDRQPPDHIHIHHWQEWLESGVDPDIIALNVESLSDLEFDPLTHDVTGTPIADRLNRTYTRFGHQVKATRGWWVSGIDPLNGYQSMEWGRFKPDADTPILDWQKQTPAKYLSPSYGANSSRVTFLRVPRHLWERTAQRYGIPIASTFTEFWEWVFTLNVPIILCEGEKKAACLLTLGYAAIALPGINTGARSKDEAGNRMLPRLIPELQHFATPERAIYVCFDYETKFKTIQAINREADKLGYLFRFAKAKPFKINLPGPQKGVDDFVAAQGADAFDALYRTAASLDPAEEYSRLTFPVALALKQRYLGNLPIPVSAKLVGIKSPKGTGKTEALKAIVSEAHANGQRVLLITHRVQLGQAICDRVGLNYVTELRTSQDGDLLGYGVCVDSLHPESQARFNAAYWKNAVVILDESEQVIWHTLSADTEIRNHRPEVLRQLKELFSAVLESEQGKIILSDADLSNLSLQFVRLLAESKIQPWLCVNEYKPEQPWTIHHYEQTTPIQWLKGLEEAIAQGDKVLVLTHSRGVKSKWSSKTLETYFAQKHPEKRILRIDSRTIADAEHAAHLCTAKFDQVVREEDYDIVIATPTLETGISIDLKGHFQSVWGCFQGVTAENSVRQFLARLREPVDRHIWIAKRGLGQVGNGSASFKSLVSSQKAIASLNLQFLEVEGDTVRTFDDALTIWGRIGCRINASIPTYRETICRNLEREGHTLVNASRTDGLEALNAAVTQVRDAQKQAEYAAIAAAAVITEQQYEELKAKKTKNEAEFFQERKHFLHQYYQTDVDSELVAKDDDGWRPQIRLHYYLTLGQPYLKERDAHTFASKHSGGELWEPTFNRDQLSAKVNLIKTLGLLDLLNPDESYHAEHAAIIHTATIARQYAQAVRNVLGISISPKQTGMQIAQSLLQVLGLKLRYSGRPGQRGAPRKRLYQYEPPDDGRDDIFQRWQERDEQKRSDAAVSTPGISNLNSAWVLDGAA
;
A
#
# COMPACT_ATOMS: atom_id res chain seq x y z
N MET A 1 33.91 -2.91 11.25
CA MET A 1 33.82 -1.81 12.24
C MET A 1 32.77 -0.82 11.74
N ASN A 2 31.57 -0.87 12.31
CA ASN A 2 30.54 0.18 12.27
C ASN A 2 29.43 -0.28 13.22
N GLU A 3 29.71 -0.14 14.52
CA GLU A 3 28.69 -0.28 15.56
C GLU A 3 27.78 0.94 15.48
N CYS A 4 26.53 0.73 15.06
CA CYS A 4 25.44 1.62 15.45
C CYS A 4 25.14 1.29 16.92
N GLN A 5 25.96 1.83 17.83
CA GLN A 5 25.79 1.65 19.27
C GLN A 5 24.41 2.17 19.67
N ARG A 6 23.68 1.33 20.41
CA ARG A 6 22.60 1.76 21.29
C ARG A 6 23.15 2.92 22.11
N LEU A 7 22.46 4.07 22.06
CA LEU A 7 22.72 5.18 22.97
C LEU A 7 22.82 4.62 24.40
N PRO A 8 23.99 4.75 25.08
CA PRO A 8 24.10 4.31 26.46
C PRO A 8 23.21 5.20 27.33
N LEU A 9 22.53 4.56 28.29
CA LEU A 9 21.91 5.21 29.43
C LEU A 9 23.02 5.92 30.21
N VAL A 10 23.25 7.21 29.92
CA VAL A 10 23.96 8.10 30.83
C VAL A 10 22.91 8.69 31.77
N THR A 11 22.60 7.94 32.82
CA THR A 11 22.04 8.51 34.06
C THR A 11 23.18 9.13 34.84
N GLU A 12 23.68 10.29 34.41
CA GLU A 12 24.46 11.17 35.26
C GLU A 12 23.69 12.49 35.41
N GLY A 13 23.48 12.86 36.68
CA GLY A 13 22.52 13.85 37.11
C GLY A 13 22.68 15.19 36.39
N LEU A 14 21.72 15.50 35.53
CA LEU A 14 21.32 16.89 35.32
C LEU A 14 20.77 17.36 36.67
N ALA A 15 21.63 18.10 37.39
CA ALA A 15 21.23 18.88 38.54
C ALA A 15 19.92 19.59 38.20
N LYS A 16 18.95 19.51 39.11
CA LYS A 16 17.73 20.30 39.07
C LYS A 16 18.12 21.75 38.82
N SER A 17 18.03 22.22 37.58
CA SER A 17 17.95 23.66 37.33
C SER A 17 16.57 24.07 37.82
N SER A 18 16.49 24.34 39.13
CA SER A 18 15.52 25.26 39.68
C SER A 18 15.34 26.40 38.70
N SER A 19 14.10 26.77 38.40
CA SER A 19 13.71 27.94 37.62
C SER A 19 14.59 29.15 37.93
N SER A 20 15.71 29.31 37.23
CA SER A 20 16.41 30.57 37.19
C SER A 20 15.56 31.40 36.24
N ARG A 21 14.72 32.27 36.81
CA ARG A 21 14.24 33.44 36.07
C ARG A 21 15.46 34.01 35.36
N THR A 22 15.46 33.95 34.03
CA THR A 22 16.43 34.68 33.22
C THR A 22 16.45 36.11 33.76
N PRO A 23 17.62 36.71 34.01
CA PRO A 23 17.70 38.07 34.51
C PRO A 23 16.88 38.97 33.59
N ASP A 24 16.19 39.98 34.16
CA ASP A 24 15.38 40.98 33.46
C ASP A 24 16.19 41.62 32.32
N ARG A 25 16.21 40.96 31.17
CA ARG A 25 16.83 41.47 29.95
C ARG A 25 15.77 42.36 29.34
N GLN A 26 16.04 43.66 29.34
CA GLN A 26 15.16 44.62 28.70
C GLN A 26 14.99 44.24 27.21
N PRO A 27 13.78 44.40 26.66
CA PRO A 27 13.55 44.18 25.24
C PRO A 27 14.44 45.15 24.44
N PRO A 28 14.94 44.73 23.26
CA PRO A 28 15.56 45.66 22.32
C PRO A 28 14.63 46.82 21.95
N ASP A 29 15.19 47.97 21.58
CA ASP A 29 14.43 49.20 21.28
C ASP A 29 13.35 49.01 20.18
N HIS A 30 13.57 48.08 19.25
CA HIS A 30 12.64 47.75 18.18
C HIS A 30 11.49 46.81 18.60
N ILE A 31 11.39 46.44 19.88
CA ILE A 31 10.36 45.53 20.40
C ILE A 31 9.71 46.14 21.65
N HIS A 32 8.37 46.20 21.66
CA HIS A 32 7.61 46.67 22.80
C HIS A 32 7.58 45.58 23.87
N ILE A 33 7.60 45.99 25.15
CA ILE A 33 7.68 45.07 26.28
C ILE A 33 6.57 44.01 26.30
N HIS A 34 5.34 44.37 25.92
CA HIS A 34 4.23 43.41 25.89
C HIS A 34 4.37 42.39 24.76
N HIS A 35 4.89 42.78 23.59
CA HIS A 35 5.21 41.84 22.51
C HIS A 35 6.33 40.87 22.92
N TRP A 36 7.36 41.38 23.58
CA TRP A 36 8.46 40.59 24.11
C TRP A 36 7.98 39.55 25.13
N GLN A 37 7.17 39.98 26.10
CA GLN A 37 6.55 39.10 27.09
C GLN A 37 5.66 38.04 26.44
N GLU A 38 4.88 38.38 25.42
CA GLU A 38 4.01 37.43 24.70
C GLU A 38 4.78 36.25 24.08
N TRP A 39 6.03 36.48 23.66
CA TRP A 39 6.91 35.44 23.11
C TRP A 39 7.64 34.66 24.21
N LEU A 40 8.07 35.34 25.29
CA LEU A 40 8.65 34.67 26.45
C LEU A 40 7.65 33.70 27.11
N GLU A 41 6.37 34.07 27.19
CA GLU A 41 5.29 33.22 27.71
C GLU A 41 5.09 31.96 26.86
N SER A 42 5.44 31.99 25.58
CA SER A 42 5.48 30.83 24.68
C SER A 42 6.76 29.98 24.83
N GLY A 43 7.61 30.27 25.83
CA GLY A 43 8.84 29.53 26.11
C GLY A 43 9.95 29.76 25.07
N VAL A 44 9.98 30.95 24.45
CA VAL A 44 10.97 31.30 23.43
C VAL A 44 12.21 31.94 24.05
N ASP A 45 13.39 31.55 23.57
CA ASP A 45 14.67 32.16 23.94
C ASP A 45 14.71 33.66 23.55
N PRO A 46 15.11 34.56 24.47
CA PRO A 46 15.25 35.99 24.21
C PRO A 46 15.99 36.36 22.91
N ASP A 47 17.06 35.65 22.56
CA ASP A 47 17.84 35.97 21.37
C ASP A 47 17.12 35.60 20.07
N ILE A 48 16.25 34.57 20.08
CA ILE A 48 15.36 34.30 18.94
C ILE A 48 14.39 35.45 18.75
N ILE A 49 13.80 35.96 19.84
CA ILE A 49 12.83 37.08 19.77
C ILE A 49 13.54 38.32 19.21
N ALA A 50 14.71 38.65 19.75
CA ALA A 50 15.49 39.82 19.33
C ALA A 50 15.89 39.80 17.84
N LEU A 51 16.21 38.61 17.31
CA LEU A 51 16.68 38.44 15.93
C LEU A 51 15.55 38.43 14.87
N ASN A 52 14.30 38.15 15.27
CA ASN A 52 13.23 37.81 14.34
C ASN A 52 11.94 38.63 14.49
N VAL A 53 11.76 39.35 15.60
CA VAL A 53 10.52 40.07 15.92
C VAL A 53 10.76 41.57 15.96
N GLU A 54 9.81 42.33 15.45
CA GLU A 54 9.84 43.80 15.41
C GLU A 54 8.44 44.35 15.70
N SER A 55 8.32 45.34 16.58
CA SER A 55 7.07 46.08 16.77
C SER A 55 6.83 47.04 15.63
N LEU A 56 5.62 47.05 15.06
CA LEU A 56 5.22 48.01 14.04
C LEU A 56 4.01 48.83 14.49
N SER A 57 4.01 50.09 14.10
CA SER A 57 2.84 50.98 14.11
C SER A 57 2.36 51.25 12.68
N ASP A 58 1.10 51.66 12.55
CA ASP A 58 0.51 52.00 11.24
C ASP A 58 1.22 53.17 10.55
N LEU A 59 1.70 54.13 11.36
CA LEU A 59 2.43 55.32 10.91
C LEU A 59 3.74 55.48 11.69
N GLU A 60 4.76 55.98 10.99
CA GLU A 60 5.96 56.58 11.57
C GLU A 60 5.91 58.10 11.39
N PHE A 61 6.36 58.83 12.40
CA PHE A 61 6.36 60.29 12.41
C PHE A 61 7.78 60.84 12.60
N ASP A 62 8.09 61.95 11.92
CA ASP A 62 9.27 62.74 12.23
C ASP A 62 9.10 63.39 13.62
N PRO A 63 10.03 63.19 14.56
CA PRO A 63 9.89 63.68 15.93
C PRO A 63 9.97 65.22 16.05
N LEU A 64 10.50 65.91 15.04
CA LEU A 64 10.57 67.37 14.96
C LEU A 64 9.39 67.96 14.19
N THR A 65 9.10 67.46 12.99
CA THR A 65 8.06 68.05 12.11
C THR A 65 6.66 67.49 12.34
N HIS A 66 6.55 66.34 13.01
CA HIS A 66 5.31 65.56 13.16
C HIS A 66 4.68 65.13 11.82
N ASP A 67 5.45 65.18 10.73
CA ASP A 67 5.01 64.65 9.44
C ASP A 67 5.10 63.13 9.41
N VAL A 68 4.19 62.49 8.67
CA VAL A 68 4.25 61.05 8.41
C VAL A 68 5.45 60.75 7.51
N THR A 69 6.41 59.98 8.01
CA THR A 69 7.64 59.60 7.30
C THR A 69 7.56 58.20 6.70
N GLY A 70 6.66 57.34 7.17
CA GLY A 70 6.51 55.96 6.70
C GLY A 70 5.20 55.31 7.09
N THR A 71 4.88 54.18 6.44
CA THR A 71 3.66 53.39 6.68
C THR A 71 4.00 51.90 6.91
N PRO A 72 4.73 51.55 7.99
CA PRO A 72 5.42 50.26 8.10
C PRO A 72 4.52 49.03 7.91
N ILE A 73 3.31 49.06 8.48
CA ILE A 73 2.35 47.96 8.34
C ILE A 73 1.87 47.82 6.89
N ALA A 74 1.54 48.94 6.22
CA ALA A 74 1.08 48.92 4.84
C ALA A 74 2.18 48.46 3.88
N ASP A 75 3.39 48.99 4.08
CA ASP A 75 4.58 48.66 3.27
C ASP A 75 4.93 47.18 3.39
N ARG A 76 5.02 46.65 4.62
CA ARG A 76 5.31 45.24 4.87
C ARG A 76 4.20 44.32 4.35
N LEU A 77 2.93 44.71 4.42
CA LEU A 77 1.81 43.92 3.89
C LEU A 77 1.60 44.08 2.38
N ASN A 78 2.43 44.88 1.70
CA ASN A 78 2.27 45.23 0.29
C ASN A 78 0.87 45.79 -0.01
N ARG A 79 0.40 46.75 0.80
CA ARG A 79 -0.90 47.41 0.68
C ARG A 79 -0.71 48.87 0.30
N THR A 80 -1.60 49.39 -0.56
CA THR A 80 -1.62 50.81 -0.87
C THR A 80 -2.15 51.60 0.33
N TYR A 81 -1.35 52.50 0.86
CA TYR A 81 -1.79 53.48 1.85
C TYR A 81 -2.57 54.62 1.16
N THR A 82 -3.78 54.93 1.64
CA THR A 82 -4.60 56.03 1.10
C THR A 82 -4.81 57.13 2.14
N ARG A 83 -4.19 58.30 1.92
CA ARG A 83 -4.14 59.43 2.87
C ARG A 83 -5.50 60.05 3.24
N PHE A 84 -6.54 59.90 2.41
CA PHE A 84 -7.82 60.64 2.54
C PHE A 84 -9.10 59.76 2.59
N GLY A 85 -8.97 58.44 2.59
CA GLY A 85 -10.11 57.52 2.69
C GLY A 85 -10.14 56.85 4.06
N HIS A 86 -10.96 57.34 4.98
CA HIS A 86 -11.31 56.72 6.28
C HIS A 86 -10.20 55.98 7.07
N GLN A 87 -9.75 56.65 8.14
CA GLN A 87 -9.08 56.15 9.35
C GLN A 87 -7.56 55.87 9.23
N VAL A 88 -6.74 56.86 9.59
CA VAL A 88 -5.53 56.59 10.38
C VAL A 88 -5.99 55.75 11.57
N LYS A 89 -5.68 54.46 11.59
CA LYS A 89 -5.94 53.63 12.76
C LYS A 89 -4.66 53.64 13.58
N ALA A 90 -4.77 53.79 14.90
CA ALA A 90 -3.64 53.60 15.80
C ALA A 90 -3.27 52.11 15.91
N THR A 91 -3.30 51.37 14.79
CA THR A 91 -3.01 49.94 14.75
C THR A 91 -1.55 49.72 15.07
N ARG A 92 -1.33 48.81 16.01
CA ARG A 92 -0.02 48.34 16.42
C ARG A 92 -0.02 46.83 16.42
N GLY A 93 1.17 46.27 16.49
CA GLY A 93 1.37 44.85 16.63
C GLY A 93 2.82 44.50 16.36
N TRP A 94 3.09 43.22 16.12
CA TRP A 94 4.44 42.76 15.82
C TRP A 94 4.52 42.06 14.48
N TRP A 95 5.66 42.26 13.82
CA TRP A 95 6.10 41.59 12.62
C TRP A 95 7.10 40.50 12.97
N VAL A 96 6.95 39.34 12.33
CA VAL A 96 7.93 38.26 12.39
C VAL A 96 8.40 37.91 10.98
N SER A 97 9.71 37.85 10.80
CA SER A 97 10.37 37.39 9.58
C SER A 97 11.67 36.70 9.93
N GLY A 98 12.11 35.84 9.02
CA GLY A 98 13.33 35.05 9.19
C GLY A 98 14.31 35.27 8.04
N ILE A 99 14.92 34.18 7.59
CA ILE A 99 15.81 34.15 6.43
C ILE A 99 15.21 33.37 5.26
N ASP A 100 15.73 33.62 4.06
CA ASP A 100 15.33 32.94 2.85
C ASP A 100 16.36 31.86 2.45
N PRO A 101 16.06 30.57 2.63
CA PRO A 101 16.99 29.49 2.27
C PRO A 101 17.23 29.39 0.75
N LEU A 102 16.43 30.06 -0.08
CA LEU A 102 16.58 30.05 -1.53
C LEU A 102 17.31 31.29 -2.07
N ASN A 103 17.61 32.27 -1.21
CA ASN A 103 18.31 33.50 -1.58
C ASN A 103 19.56 33.71 -0.71
N GLY A 104 20.43 32.70 -0.69
CA GLY A 104 21.71 32.77 0.03
C GLY A 104 21.56 33.02 1.53
N TYR A 105 20.46 32.57 2.14
CA TYR A 105 20.17 32.72 3.57
C TYR A 105 20.10 34.19 4.05
N GLN A 106 19.83 35.12 3.13
CA GLN A 106 19.61 36.53 3.44
C GLN A 106 18.27 36.75 4.16
N SER A 107 18.09 37.95 4.72
CA SER A 107 16.83 38.38 5.33
C SER A 107 15.64 38.16 4.40
N MET A 108 14.57 37.57 4.92
CA MET A 108 13.35 37.34 4.16
C MET A 108 12.47 38.59 4.18
N GLU A 109 12.17 39.16 3.01
CA GLU A 109 11.22 40.28 2.90
C GLU A 109 9.79 39.87 3.30
N TRP A 110 9.44 38.60 3.05
CA TRP A 110 8.17 38.03 3.44
C TRP A 110 8.13 37.71 4.95
N GLY A 111 7.02 38.02 5.59
CA GLY A 111 6.78 37.71 7.00
C GLY A 111 5.30 37.76 7.37
N ARG A 112 5.01 37.83 8.67
CA ARG A 112 3.65 37.92 9.19
C ARG A 112 3.51 39.02 10.22
N PHE A 113 2.41 39.75 10.12
CA PHE A 113 1.99 40.73 11.09
C PHE A 113 0.91 40.16 12.00
N LYS A 114 1.05 40.32 13.31
CA LYS A 114 0.00 40.07 14.29
C LYS A 114 -0.45 41.40 14.90
N PRO A 115 -1.68 41.87 14.63
CA PRO A 115 -2.22 43.06 15.27
C PRO A 115 -2.40 42.85 16.77
N ASP A 116 -2.24 43.92 17.54
CA ASP A 116 -2.58 43.92 18.96
C ASP A 116 -4.09 43.75 19.16
N ALA A 117 -4.46 43.12 20.27
CA ALA A 117 -5.86 42.85 20.59
C ALA A 117 -6.67 44.13 20.85
N ASP A 118 -6.03 45.19 21.33
CA ASP A 118 -6.63 46.50 21.59
C ASP A 118 -6.80 47.34 20.31
N THR A 119 -6.07 47.02 19.23
CA THR A 119 -6.08 47.76 17.97
C THR A 119 -6.27 46.83 16.75
N PRO A 120 -7.34 46.02 16.72
CA PRO A 120 -7.49 44.92 15.76
C PRO A 120 -7.68 45.41 14.32
N ILE A 121 -7.11 44.67 13.37
CA ILE A 121 -7.48 44.75 11.96
C ILE A 121 -8.59 43.72 11.70
N LEU A 122 -9.75 44.15 11.20
CA LEU A 122 -10.85 43.23 10.89
C LEU A 122 -10.64 42.55 9.53
N ASP A 123 -10.95 41.25 9.48
CA ASP A 123 -11.09 40.51 8.23
C ASP A 123 -12.33 41.01 7.48
N TRP A 124 -12.15 41.45 6.24
CA TRP A 124 -13.22 42.08 5.45
C TRP A 124 -14.39 41.14 5.14
N GLN A 125 -14.17 39.82 5.08
CA GLN A 125 -15.22 38.84 4.82
C GLN A 125 -15.95 38.43 6.10
N LYS A 126 -15.19 38.16 7.16
CA LYS A 126 -15.72 37.60 8.40
C LYS A 126 -16.11 38.65 9.42
N GLN A 127 -15.73 39.92 9.21
CA GLN A 127 -15.94 41.04 10.14
C GLN A 127 -15.47 40.73 11.57
N THR A 128 -14.39 39.94 11.69
CA THR A 128 -13.79 39.52 12.96
C THR A 128 -12.31 39.91 12.99
N PRO A 129 -11.70 40.14 14.17
CA PRO A 129 -10.28 40.44 14.27
C PRO A 129 -9.40 39.41 13.56
N ALA A 130 -8.57 39.87 12.63
CA ALA A 130 -7.60 39.06 11.93
C ALA A 130 -6.49 38.64 12.90
N LYS A 131 -6.31 37.33 13.09
CA LYS A 131 -5.28 36.80 13.99
C LYS A 131 -3.86 37.02 13.47
N TYR A 132 -3.67 36.88 12.15
CA TYR A 132 -2.39 37.11 11.48
C TYR A 132 -2.64 37.59 10.05
N LEU A 133 -1.78 38.47 9.56
CA LEU A 133 -1.78 39.00 8.20
C LEU A 133 -0.44 38.71 7.51
N SER A 134 -0.47 38.52 6.21
CA SER A 134 0.71 38.28 5.38
C SER A 134 0.67 39.17 4.13
N PRO A 135 1.83 39.48 3.53
CA PRO A 135 1.90 40.18 2.26
C PRO A 135 1.11 39.45 1.16
N SER A 136 0.37 40.20 0.37
CA SER A 136 -0.35 39.69 -0.79
C SER A 136 0.38 40.09 -2.08
N TYR A 137 1.17 39.18 -2.64
CA TYR A 137 1.81 39.33 -3.96
C TYR A 137 1.07 38.57 -5.07
N GLY A 138 -0.19 38.18 -4.83
CA GLY A 138 -1.01 37.38 -5.74
C GLY A 138 -1.26 35.95 -5.26
N ALA A 139 -1.87 35.13 -6.11
CA ALA A 139 -2.11 33.72 -5.80
C ALA A 139 -0.78 33.00 -5.55
N ASN A 140 -0.75 32.08 -4.59
CA ASN A 140 0.42 31.28 -4.22
C ASN A 140 1.61 32.06 -3.59
N SER A 141 1.42 33.32 -3.14
CA SER A 141 2.47 34.13 -2.52
C SER A 141 2.81 33.80 -1.06
N SER A 142 2.06 32.92 -0.38
CA SER A 142 2.31 32.57 1.03
C SER A 142 3.60 31.77 1.19
N ARG A 143 4.59 32.29 1.92
CA ARG A 143 5.85 31.57 2.19
C ARG A 143 5.81 30.91 3.58
N VAL A 144 6.94 30.41 4.04
CA VAL A 144 7.13 29.81 5.37
C VAL A 144 8.31 30.49 6.05
N THR A 145 8.33 30.50 7.38
CA THR A 145 9.31 31.29 8.15
C THR A 145 10.43 30.38 8.67
N PHE A 146 11.67 30.69 8.26
CA PHE A 146 12.90 30.10 8.80
C PHE A 146 13.54 31.10 9.75
N LEU A 147 13.27 30.96 11.06
CA LEU A 147 13.76 31.92 12.05
C LEU A 147 15.30 31.87 12.13
N ARG A 148 15.94 33.03 12.28
CA ARG A 148 17.36 33.15 12.63
C ARG A 148 17.61 32.51 13.98
N VAL A 149 18.69 31.73 14.08
CA VAL A 149 19.02 30.94 15.27
C VAL A 149 20.36 31.43 15.84
N PRO A 150 20.40 31.88 17.11
CA PRO A 150 21.64 32.30 17.75
C PRO A 150 22.58 31.11 17.97
N ARG A 151 23.88 31.38 18.08
CA ARG A 151 24.93 30.36 18.10
C ARG A 151 24.76 29.32 19.22
N HIS A 152 24.35 29.73 20.42
CA HIS A 152 24.17 28.80 21.55
C HIS A 152 23.03 27.80 21.33
N LEU A 153 21.98 28.18 20.61
CA LEU A 153 20.89 27.27 20.26
C LEU A 153 21.28 26.36 19.09
N TRP A 154 22.08 26.85 18.14
CA TRP A 154 22.69 25.99 17.13
C TRP A 154 23.55 24.90 17.79
N GLU A 155 24.39 25.26 18.76
CA GLU A 155 25.19 24.31 19.53
C GLU A 155 24.32 23.29 20.29
N ARG A 156 23.20 23.74 20.86
CA ARG A 156 22.20 22.85 21.48
C ARG A 156 21.60 21.87 20.47
N THR A 157 21.25 22.31 19.27
CA THR A 157 20.76 21.43 18.19
C THR A 157 21.83 20.44 17.73
N ALA A 158 23.07 20.90 17.57
CA ALA A 158 24.21 20.05 17.22
C ALA A 158 24.44 18.95 18.26
N GLN A 159 24.39 19.29 19.55
CA GLN A 159 24.49 18.33 20.65
C GLN A 159 23.34 17.33 20.64
N ARG A 160 22.09 17.79 20.46
CA ARG A 160 20.89 16.93 20.44
C ARG A 160 20.98 15.83 19.39
N TYR A 161 21.48 16.15 18.19
CA TYR A 161 21.57 15.20 17.09
C TYR A 161 22.94 14.51 16.97
N GLY A 162 23.92 14.87 17.80
CA GLY A 162 25.28 14.35 17.70
C GLY A 162 25.98 14.74 16.39
N ILE A 163 25.63 15.90 15.81
CA ILE A 163 26.17 16.38 14.53
C ILE A 163 27.05 17.60 14.83
N PRO A 164 28.37 17.55 14.60
CA PRO A 164 29.26 18.66 14.92
C PRO A 164 29.05 19.85 13.99
N ILE A 165 29.38 21.05 14.48
CA ILE A 165 29.39 22.28 13.67
C ILE A 165 30.81 22.54 13.19
N ALA A 166 31.11 22.16 11.96
CA ALA A 166 32.39 22.48 11.32
C ALA A 166 32.53 24.00 11.10
N SER A 167 33.76 24.51 11.15
CA SER A 167 34.06 25.95 10.97
C SER A 167 33.70 26.49 9.58
N THR A 168 33.42 25.63 8.61
CA THR A 168 32.99 26.00 7.26
C THR A 168 31.54 26.46 7.18
N PHE A 169 30.71 26.13 8.17
CA PHE A 169 29.32 26.57 8.19
C PHE A 169 29.18 27.92 8.90
N THR A 170 28.63 28.90 8.20
CA THR A 170 28.37 30.24 8.77
C THR A 170 26.91 30.45 9.17
N GLU A 171 25.99 29.59 8.69
CA GLU A 171 24.56 29.73 8.93
C GLU A 171 23.88 28.43 9.37
N PHE A 172 22.96 28.53 10.33
CA PHE A 172 22.26 27.38 10.92
C PHE A 172 21.49 26.57 9.88
N TRP A 173 20.70 27.24 9.02
CA TRP A 173 19.86 26.53 8.06
C TRP A 173 20.63 25.91 6.89
N GLU A 174 21.80 26.46 6.56
CA GLU A 174 22.75 25.85 5.63
C GLU A 174 23.31 24.54 6.19
N TRP A 175 23.69 24.54 7.47
CA TRP A 175 24.14 23.35 8.19
C TRP A 175 23.02 22.30 8.31
N VAL A 176 21.80 22.72 8.65
CA VAL A 176 20.62 21.83 8.68
C VAL A 176 20.38 21.19 7.32
N PHE A 177 20.46 21.97 6.24
CA PHE A 177 20.29 21.45 4.88
C PHE A 177 21.41 20.46 4.53
N THR A 178 22.67 20.87 4.66
CA THR A 178 23.84 20.13 4.17
C THR A 178 24.06 18.82 4.92
N LEU A 179 23.89 18.80 6.24
CA LEU A 179 24.13 17.61 7.07
C LEU A 179 22.86 16.77 7.31
N ASN A 180 21.79 17.06 6.56
CA ASN A 180 20.55 16.30 6.59
C ASN A 180 19.87 16.22 7.98
N VAL A 181 20.03 17.29 8.78
CA VAL A 181 19.51 17.36 10.15
C VAL A 181 17.97 17.22 10.14
N PRO A 182 17.38 16.46 11.08
CA PRO A 182 15.93 16.32 11.19
C PRO A 182 15.22 17.66 11.40
N ILE A 183 14.08 17.85 10.74
CA ILE A 183 13.30 19.09 10.82
C ILE A 183 11.87 18.84 11.32
N ILE A 184 11.30 19.83 12.02
CA ILE A 184 9.90 19.83 12.47
C ILE A 184 9.14 20.97 11.78
N LEU A 185 8.00 20.64 11.17
CA LEU A 185 7.06 21.60 10.60
C LEU A 185 5.91 21.81 11.59
N CYS A 186 5.69 23.04 12.04
CA CYS A 186 4.60 23.37 12.95
C CYS A 186 3.80 24.58 12.48
N GLU A 187 2.54 24.68 12.93
CA GLU A 187 1.67 25.81 12.57
C GLU A 187 1.95 27.03 13.45
N GLY A 188 2.64 28.03 12.90
CA GLY A 188 2.89 29.32 13.55
C GLY A 188 4.31 29.50 14.10
N GLU A 189 4.72 30.76 14.18
CA GLU A 189 6.10 31.19 14.42
C GLU A 189 6.53 31.00 15.88
N LYS A 190 5.68 31.33 16.85
CA LYS A 190 5.99 31.11 18.28
C LYS A 190 6.22 29.63 18.60
N LYS A 191 5.48 28.74 17.93
CA LYS A 191 5.63 27.28 18.04
C LYS A 191 6.98 26.80 17.53
N ALA A 192 7.39 27.28 16.36
CA ALA A 192 8.71 26.96 15.80
C ALA A 192 9.84 27.51 16.69
N ALA A 193 9.67 28.74 17.18
CA ALA A 193 10.63 29.39 18.07
C ALA A 193 10.79 28.67 19.42
N CYS A 194 9.68 28.19 20.00
CA CYS A 194 9.70 27.34 21.19
C CYS A 194 10.50 26.06 20.95
N LEU A 195 10.27 25.39 19.82
CA LEU A 195 11.01 24.17 19.46
C LEU A 195 12.49 24.41 19.17
N LEU A 196 12.84 25.51 18.51
CA LEU A 196 14.23 25.95 18.30
C LEU A 196 14.93 26.21 19.64
N THR A 197 14.22 26.80 20.61
CA THR A 197 14.71 27.02 21.98
C THR A 197 15.07 25.69 22.66
N LEU A 198 14.31 24.62 22.40
CA LEU A 198 14.59 23.27 22.90
C LEU A 198 15.65 22.50 22.08
N GLY A 199 16.25 23.13 21.07
CA GLY A 199 17.28 22.55 20.21
C GLY A 199 16.75 21.74 19.02
N TYR A 200 15.46 21.85 18.65
CA TYR A 200 14.92 21.22 17.44
C TYR A 200 14.96 22.18 16.26
N ALA A 201 15.45 21.75 15.09
CA ALA A 201 15.32 22.55 13.87
C ALA A 201 13.85 22.60 13.43
N ALA A 202 13.17 23.72 13.70
CA ALA A 202 11.73 23.87 13.45
C ALA A 202 11.41 25.01 12.46
N ILE A 203 10.54 24.73 11.50
CA ILE A 203 10.10 25.64 10.43
C ILE A 203 8.63 25.98 10.67
N ALA A 204 8.31 27.28 10.64
CA ALA A 204 6.95 27.74 10.88
C ALA A 204 6.14 27.79 9.58
N LEU A 205 5.00 27.10 9.58
CA LEU A 205 3.98 27.19 8.54
C LEU A 205 2.91 28.23 8.97
N PRO A 206 2.51 29.18 8.11
CA PRO A 206 1.48 30.15 8.47
C PRO A 206 0.09 29.53 8.73
N GLY A 207 -0.13 28.33 8.19
CA GLY A 207 -1.31 27.49 8.38
C GLY A 207 -1.07 26.08 7.82
N ILE A 208 -1.87 25.09 8.24
CA ILE A 208 -1.68 23.67 7.86
C ILE A 208 -1.66 23.39 6.34
N ASN A 209 -2.29 24.26 5.54
CA ASN A 209 -2.39 24.11 4.08
C ASN A 209 -1.27 24.83 3.29
N THR A 210 -0.34 25.48 3.97
CA THR A 210 0.64 26.38 3.32
C THR A 210 1.91 25.68 2.83
N GLY A 211 2.22 24.48 3.36
CA GLY A 211 3.41 23.71 2.97
C GLY A 211 3.35 23.07 1.58
N ALA A 212 2.18 23.07 0.93
CA ALA A 212 2.01 22.51 -0.41
C ALA A 212 1.06 23.35 -1.26
N ARG A 213 1.26 23.35 -2.59
CA ARG A 213 0.38 23.98 -3.57
C ARG A 213 -0.47 22.94 -4.27
N SER A 214 -1.77 23.18 -4.31
CA SER A 214 -2.74 22.33 -5.04
C SER A 214 -3.54 23.12 -6.08
N LYS A 215 -3.18 24.38 -6.30
CA LYS A 215 -3.74 25.25 -7.33
C LYS A 215 -2.63 26.00 -8.06
N ASP A 216 -2.82 26.27 -9.34
CA ASP A 216 -1.95 27.16 -10.12
C ASP A 216 -2.24 28.64 -9.82
N GLU A 217 -1.55 29.55 -10.49
CA GLU A 217 -1.72 31.01 -10.32
C GLU A 217 -3.10 31.50 -10.80
N ALA A 218 -3.72 30.81 -11.75
CA ALA A 218 -5.07 31.09 -12.22
C ALA A 218 -6.16 30.48 -11.30
N GLY A 219 -5.78 29.77 -10.24
CA GLY A 219 -6.69 29.15 -9.28
C GLY A 219 -7.23 27.77 -9.70
N ASN A 220 -6.78 27.23 -10.84
CA ASN A 220 -7.17 25.90 -11.30
C ASN A 220 -6.50 24.83 -10.45
N ARG A 221 -7.18 23.70 -10.24
CA ARG A 221 -6.61 22.57 -9.48
C ARG A 221 -5.40 21.98 -10.23
N MET A 222 -4.32 21.74 -9.49
CA MET A 222 -3.13 21.04 -9.98
C MET A 222 -2.76 19.87 -9.09
N LEU A 223 -1.91 18.96 -9.59
CA LEU A 223 -1.28 17.94 -8.75
C LEU A 223 -0.53 18.62 -7.61
N PRO A 224 -0.73 18.19 -6.35
CA PRO A 224 -0.03 18.78 -5.23
C PRO A 224 1.49 18.73 -5.40
N ARG A 225 2.16 19.82 -5.06
CA ARG A 225 3.63 19.89 -4.95
C ARG A 225 4.01 20.64 -3.68
N LEU A 226 5.17 20.32 -3.11
CA LEU A 226 5.75 21.12 -2.02
C LEU A 226 5.99 22.55 -2.50
N ILE A 227 5.93 23.51 -1.58
CA ILE A 227 6.46 24.84 -1.86
C ILE A 227 7.99 24.77 -2.08
N PRO A 228 8.58 25.70 -2.85
CA PRO A 228 10.00 25.67 -3.18
C PRO A 228 10.93 25.47 -1.99
N GLU A 229 10.64 26.13 -0.87
CA GLU A 229 11.46 26.09 0.35
C GLU A 229 11.42 24.71 0.99
N LEU A 230 10.24 24.12 1.18
CA LEU A 230 10.14 22.76 1.72
C LEU A 230 10.67 21.71 0.75
N GLN A 231 10.56 21.95 -0.57
CA GLN A 231 11.15 21.09 -1.59
C GLN A 231 12.68 21.06 -1.50
N HIS A 232 13.32 22.19 -1.16
CA HIS A 232 14.77 22.27 -0.94
C HIS A 232 15.20 21.38 0.25
N PHE A 233 14.43 21.36 1.35
CA PHE A 233 14.73 20.51 2.50
C PHE A 233 14.25 19.05 2.38
N ALA A 234 13.46 18.72 1.35
CA ALA A 234 12.96 17.37 1.09
C ALA A 234 14.04 16.47 0.46
N THR A 235 15.09 16.21 1.23
CA THR A 235 16.27 15.44 0.82
C THR A 235 16.12 13.96 1.20
N PRO A 236 16.75 13.03 0.45
CA PRO A 236 16.65 11.59 0.74
C PRO A 236 17.03 11.27 2.19
N GLU A 237 16.29 10.34 2.79
CA GLU A 237 16.48 9.83 4.16
C GLU A 237 16.29 10.84 5.31
N ARG A 238 16.03 12.13 5.03
CA ARG A 238 15.79 13.13 6.09
C ARG A 238 14.55 12.78 6.90
N ALA A 239 14.66 12.80 8.23
CA ALA A 239 13.49 12.75 9.10
C ALA A 239 12.78 14.12 9.13
N ILE A 240 11.50 14.14 8.73
CA ILE A 240 10.68 15.36 8.67
C ILE A 240 9.42 15.15 9.51
N TYR A 241 9.24 15.93 10.55
CA TYR A 241 8.12 15.78 11.48
C TYR A 241 7.06 16.83 11.20
N VAL A 242 5.79 16.46 11.20
CA VAL A 242 4.65 17.37 11.12
C VAL A 242 3.99 17.42 12.50
N CYS A 243 4.01 18.59 13.13
CA CYS A 243 3.44 18.83 14.46
C CYS A 243 2.38 19.96 14.36
N PHE A 244 1.13 19.58 14.13
CA PHE A 244 0.00 20.51 14.07
C PHE A 244 -0.75 20.55 15.40
N ASP A 245 -1.53 21.62 15.59
CA ASP A 245 -2.26 21.89 16.82
C ASP A 245 -3.23 20.75 17.20
N TYR A 246 -3.40 20.55 18.50
CA TYR A 246 -4.46 19.69 19.03
C TYR A 246 -5.84 20.30 18.75
N GLU A 247 -6.81 19.43 18.43
CA GLU A 247 -8.15 19.85 18.04
C GLU A 247 -9.18 18.77 18.38
N THR A 248 -10.40 19.20 18.74
CA THR A 248 -11.52 18.33 19.09
C THR A 248 -12.62 18.34 18.04
N LYS A 249 -12.69 19.39 17.21
CA LYS A 249 -13.68 19.51 16.12
C LYS A 249 -13.38 18.55 14.99
N PHE A 250 -14.27 17.58 14.77
CA PHE A 250 -14.13 16.53 13.75
C PHE A 250 -13.74 17.04 12.35
N LYS A 251 -14.41 18.09 11.85
CA LYS A 251 -14.10 18.67 10.52
C LYS A 251 -12.66 19.22 10.45
N THR A 252 -12.17 19.81 11.53
CA THR A 252 -10.81 20.35 11.60
C THR A 252 -9.78 19.23 11.76
N ILE A 253 -10.05 18.21 12.57
CA ILE A 253 -9.22 17.00 12.67
C ILE A 253 -9.05 16.33 11.30
N GLN A 254 -10.15 16.20 10.54
CA GLN A 254 -10.09 15.67 9.18
C GLN A 254 -9.22 16.53 8.25
N ALA A 255 -9.27 17.86 8.38
CA ALA A 255 -8.41 18.76 7.62
C ALA A 255 -6.94 18.58 8.01
N ILE A 256 -6.62 18.59 9.30
CA ILE A 256 -5.26 18.39 9.85
C ILE A 256 -4.65 17.08 9.33
N ASN A 257 -5.39 15.96 9.46
CA ASN A 257 -4.93 14.66 8.98
C ASN A 257 -4.72 14.67 7.46
N ARG A 258 -5.66 15.23 6.69
CA ARG A 258 -5.54 15.33 5.24
C ARG A 258 -4.31 16.13 4.80
N GLU A 259 -4.03 17.25 5.46
CA GLU A 259 -2.87 18.08 5.13
C GLU A 259 -1.56 17.42 5.55
N ALA A 260 -1.51 16.76 6.73
CA ALA A 260 -0.36 15.97 7.17
C ALA A 260 -0.07 14.79 6.23
N ASP A 261 -1.09 14.02 5.83
CA ASP A 261 -0.96 12.91 4.88
C ASP A 261 -0.46 13.38 3.52
N LYS A 262 -0.94 14.54 3.06
CA LYS A 262 -0.50 15.16 1.81
C LYS A 262 0.97 15.56 1.88
N LEU A 263 1.42 16.21 2.96
CA LEU A 263 2.84 16.51 3.17
C LEU A 263 3.66 15.21 3.25
N GLY A 264 3.19 14.22 4.00
CA GLY A 264 3.83 12.91 4.08
C GLY A 264 4.02 12.25 2.72
N TYR A 265 2.98 12.23 1.88
CA TYR A 265 3.08 11.73 0.51
C TYR A 265 4.14 12.46 -0.31
N LEU A 266 4.16 13.79 -0.26
CA LEU A 266 5.10 14.60 -1.04
C LEU A 266 6.55 14.45 -0.56
N PHE A 267 6.78 14.36 0.75
CA PHE A 267 8.11 14.10 1.30
C PHE A 267 8.61 12.69 0.97
N ARG A 268 7.74 11.67 1.01
CA ARG A 268 8.11 10.32 0.52
C ARG A 268 8.44 10.31 -0.96
N PHE A 269 7.71 11.08 -1.77
CA PHE A 269 8.01 11.20 -3.19
C PHE A 269 9.43 11.77 -3.42
N ALA A 270 9.90 12.64 -2.53
CA ALA A 270 11.26 13.14 -2.49
C ALA A 270 12.26 12.23 -1.74
N LYS A 271 11.83 11.02 -1.34
CA LYS A 271 12.59 10.02 -0.56
C LYS A 271 12.97 10.43 0.86
N ALA A 272 12.33 11.44 1.43
CA ALA A 272 12.45 11.76 2.86
C ALA A 272 11.58 10.81 3.71
N LYS A 273 11.79 10.83 5.04
CA LYS A 273 11.08 10.03 6.05
C LYS A 273 10.13 10.92 6.87
N PRO A 274 8.86 11.03 6.48
CA PRO A 274 7.92 11.89 7.18
C PRO A 274 7.29 11.21 8.39
N PHE A 275 7.15 11.97 9.48
CA PHE A 275 6.51 11.56 10.72
C PHE A 275 5.45 12.57 11.14
N LYS A 276 4.53 12.16 11.99
CA LYS A 276 3.50 13.00 12.60
C LYS A 276 3.63 12.93 14.12
N ILE A 277 3.79 14.09 14.74
CA ILE A 277 3.71 14.25 16.18
C ILE A 277 2.27 14.61 16.52
N ASN A 278 1.60 13.78 17.33
CA ASN A 278 0.25 14.07 17.81
C ASN A 278 0.33 14.64 19.22
N LEU A 279 -0.08 15.90 19.40
CA LEU A 279 -0.23 16.49 20.72
C LEU A 279 -1.43 15.84 21.44
N PRO A 280 -1.29 15.40 22.70
CA PRO A 280 -2.33 14.66 23.41
C PRO A 280 -3.49 15.55 23.91
N GLY A 281 -3.31 16.88 23.87
CA GLY A 281 -4.22 17.83 24.49
C GLY A 281 -4.12 17.83 26.03
N PRO A 282 -4.86 18.71 26.72
CA PRO A 282 -5.78 19.71 26.14
C PRO A 282 -5.07 20.95 25.58
N GLN A 283 -3.76 21.12 25.82
CA GLN A 283 -2.99 22.23 25.27
C GLN A 283 -3.02 22.20 23.75
N LYS A 284 -3.35 23.35 23.15
CA LYS A 284 -3.61 23.44 21.73
C LYS A 284 -2.32 23.45 20.92
N GLY A 285 -1.43 24.40 21.21
CA GLY A 285 -0.14 24.52 20.56
C GLY A 285 0.94 23.67 21.23
N VAL A 286 2.02 23.40 20.48
CA VAL A 286 3.22 22.76 21.05
C VAL A 286 3.93 23.67 22.05
N ASP A 287 3.87 24.99 21.84
CA ASP A 287 4.35 26.00 22.78
C ASP A 287 3.57 25.93 24.11
N ASP A 288 2.23 25.91 24.04
CA ASP A 288 1.38 25.72 25.22
C ASP A 288 1.66 24.38 25.92
N PHE A 289 1.85 23.31 25.14
CA PHE A 289 2.13 21.98 25.66
C PHE A 289 3.47 21.92 26.38
N VAL A 290 4.53 22.48 25.80
CA VAL A 290 5.86 22.55 26.41
C VAL A 290 5.83 23.41 27.66
N ALA A 291 5.14 24.55 27.64
CA ALA A 291 5.00 25.42 28.82
C ALA A 291 4.30 24.68 29.99
N ALA A 292 3.32 23.82 29.69
CA ALA A 292 2.56 23.09 30.70
C ALA A 292 3.20 21.77 31.16
N GLN A 293 3.84 21.02 30.25
CA GLN A 293 4.30 19.63 30.48
C GLN A 293 5.83 19.48 30.43
N GLY A 294 6.55 20.51 30.00
CA GLY A 294 8.02 20.52 29.90
C GLY A 294 8.57 19.87 28.63
N ALA A 295 9.88 20.06 28.43
CA ALA A 295 10.62 19.56 27.27
C ALA A 295 10.66 18.03 27.19
N ASP A 296 10.81 17.35 28.33
CA ASP A 296 10.89 15.88 28.37
C ASP A 296 9.60 15.20 27.84
N ALA A 297 8.44 15.79 28.14
CA ALA A 297 7.16 15.31 27.64
C ALA A 297 7.08 15.43 26.10
N PHE A 298 7.59 16.54 25.54
CA PHE A 298 7.67 16.70 24.08
C PHE A 298 8.71 15.75 23.45
N ASP A 299 9.86 15.56 24.09
CA ASP A 299 10.89 14.61 23.65
C ASP A 299 10.35 13.17 23.56
N ALA A 300 9.42 12.79 24.45
CA ALA A 300 8.72 11.51 24.37
C ALA A 300 7.79 11.42 23.15
N LEU A 301 7.04 12.48 22.84
CA LEU A 301 6.18 12.56 21.65
C LEU A 301 7.00 12.55 20.35
N TYR A 302 8.13 13.25 20.32
CA TYR A 302 9.06 13.25 19.18
C TYR A 302 9.62 11.84 18.91
N ARG A 303 10.05 11.13 19.96
CA ARG A 303 10.58 9.76 19.86
C ARG A 303 9.53 8.73 19.42
N THR A 304 8.26 8.96 19.78
CA THR A 304 7.14 8.06 19.46
C THR A 304 6.31 8.52 18.27
N ALA A 305 6.80 9.52 17.52
CA ALA A 305 6.10 10.10 16.39
C ALA A 305 5.70 9.03 15.36
N ALA A 306 4.50 9.17 14.82
CA ALA A 306 3.94 8.19 13.90
C ALA A 306 4.51 8.37 12.49
N SER A 307 5.10 7.32 11.91
CA SER A 307 5.48 7.35 10.48
C SER A 307 4.24 7.70 9.64
N LEU A 308 4.40 8.66 8.72
CA LEU A 308 3.39 9.02 7.73
C LEU A 308 3.49 8.14 6.49
N ASP A 309 4.43 7.18 6.44
CA ASP A 309 4.48 6.13 5.41
C ASP A 309 3.45 5.03 5.71
N PRO A 310 2.41 4.84 4.87
CA PRO A 310 1.41 3.79 5.07
C PRO A 310 2.00 2.38 5.16
N ALA A 311 3.13 2.11 4.46
CA ALA A 311 3.79 0.82 4.54
C ALA A 311 4.31 0.54 5.96
N GLU A 312 4.89 1.55 6.61
CA GLU A 312 5.37 1.44 7.99
C GLU A 312 4.22 1.58 8.99
N GLU A 313 3.32 2.54 8.81
CA GLU A 313 2.18 2.80 9.69
C GLU A 313 1.35 1.54 9.91
N TYR A 314 0.96 0.89 8.82
CA TYR A 314 0.09 -0.30 8.82
C TYR A 314 0.84 -1.61 9.05
N SER A 315 2.15 -1.56 9.26
CA SER A 315 2.96 -2.70 9.73
C SER A 315 3.28 -2.63 11.23
N ARG A 316 2.90 -1.53 11.91
CA ARG A 316 3.16 -1.37 13.35
C ARG A 316 2.23 -2.21 14.20
N LEU A 317 2.78 -2.62 15.33
CA LEU A 317 2.07 -3.25 16.43
C LEU A 317 2.28 -2.36 17.66
N THR A 318 1.24 -1.63 18.05
CA THR A 318 1.30 -0.59 19.09
C THR A 318 0.45 -0.92 20.31
N PHE A 319 -0.17 -2.10 20.34
CA PHE A 319 -0.83 -2.60 21.54
C PHE A 319 0.21 -2.83 22.66
N PRO A 320 -0.17 -2.64 23.93
CA PRO A 320 0.73 -2.91 25.05
C PRO A 320 1.26 -4.34 25.01
N VAL A 321 2.59 -4.49 25.10
CA VAL A 321 3.23 -5.80 25.15
C VAL A 321 3.10 -6.35 26.56
N ALA A 322 2.40 -7.47 26.71
CA ALA A 322 2.21 -8.15 27.99
C ALA A 322 3.37 -9.10 28.31
N LEU A 323 3.98 -9.69 27.28
CA LEU A 323 5.14 -10.57 27.42
C LEU A 323 6.17 -10.24 26.33
N ALA A 324 7.35 -9.77 26.72
CA ALA A 324 8.48 -9.54 25.83
C ALA A 324 9.51 -10.67 25.97
N LEU A 325 9.88 -11.30 24.86
CA LEU A 325 10.83 -12.42 24.81
C LEU A 325 11.99 -12.10 23.87
N LYS A 326 13.14 -12.76 24.08
CA LYS A 326 14.33 -12.68 23.23
C LYS A 326 14.99 -14.06 23.11
N GLN A 327 14.22 -15.04 22.68
CA GLN A 327 14.65 -16.43 22.68
C GLN A 327 14.28 -17.15 21.39
N ARG A 328 15.10 -18.13 21.00
CA ARG A 328 14.90 -18.87 19.76
C ARG A 328 13.57 -19.59 19.74
N TYR A 329 13.22 -20.34 20.77
CA TYR A 329 11.96 -21.08 20.84
C TYR A 329 11.02 -20.48 21.89
N LEU A 330 9.75 -20.27 21.52
CA LEU A 330 8.77 -19.66 22.43
C LEU A 330 8.52 -20.47 23.71
N GLY A 331 8.48 -21.81 23.59
CA GLY A 331 8.10 -22.68 24.69
C GLY A 331 6.63 -22.47 25.11
N ASN A 332 6.32 -22.80 26.37
CA ASN A 332 4.99 -22.60 26.94
C ASN A 332 4.76 -21.12 27.26
N LEU A 333 3.66 -20.56 26.76
CA LEU A 333 3.30 -19.17 26.97
C LEU A 333 2.39 -19.03 28.20
N PRO A 334 2.69 -18.14 29.16
CA PRO A 334 1.87 -17.90 30.35
C PRO A 334 0.66 -17.01 30.00
N ILE A 335 -0.25 -17.50 29.14
CA ILE A 335 -1.45 -16.79 28.72
C ILE A 335 -2.46 -16.78 29.90
N PRO A 336 -2.85 -15.62 30.44
CA PRO A 336 -3.85 -15.57 31.50
C PRO A 336 -5.20 -16.16 31.06
N VAL A 337 -5.92 -16.81 31.97
CA VAL A 337 -7.28 -17.34 31.70
C VAL A 337 -8.23 -16.23 31.24
N SER A 338 -8.06 -15.01 31.78
CA SER A 338 -8.86 -13.83 31.40
C SER A 338 -8.53 -13.26 30.01
N ALA A 339 -7.43 -13.67 29.38
CA ALA A 339 -7.05 -13.18 28.06
C ALA A 339 -7.91 -13.82 26.97
N LYS A 340 -8.80 -13.00 26.37
CA LYS A 340 -9.73 -13.44 25.31
C LYS A 340 -9.18 -13.29 23.90
N LEU A 341 -8.43 -12.23 23.64
CA LEU A 341 -7.76 -11.99 22.38
C LEU A 341 -6.26 -12.02 22.62
N VAL A 342 -5.58 -12.98 21.99
CA VAL A 342 -4.15 -13.22 22.16
C VAL A 342 -3.44 -12.94 20.85
N GLY A 343 -2.41 -12.10 20.89
CA GLY A 343 -1.48 -11.89 19.78
C GLY A 343 -0.12 -12.49 20.11
N ILE A 344 0.45 -13.27 19.19
CA ILE A 344 1.80 -13.83 19.29
C ILE A 344 2.60 -13.32 18.08
N LYS A 345 3.47 -12.34 18.31
CA LYS A 345 4.44 -11.88 17.33
C LYS A 345 5.77 -12.58 17.58
N SER A 346 6.20 -13.46 16.67
CA SER A 346 7.47 -14.17 16.83
C SER A 346 8.12 -14.49 15.49
N PRO A 347 9.45 -14.31 15.34
CA PRO A 347 10.18 -14.51 14.08
C PRO A 347 9.96 -15.87 13.42
N LYS A 348 10.45 -16.03 12.19
CA LYS A 348 10.34 -17.30 11.46
C LYS A 348 11.25 -18.34 12.13
N GLY A 349 10.78 -19.59 12.22
CA GLY A 349 11.57 -20.69 12.81
C GLY A 349 11.68 -20.70 14.34
N THR A 350 10.87 -19.92 15.07
CA THR A 350 10.95 -19.79 16.53
C THR A 350 9.98 -20.69 17.32
N GLY A 351 9.44 -21.74 16.69
CA GLY A 351 8.52 -22.68 17.34
C GLY A 351 7.14 -22.11 17.65
N LYS A 352 6.58 -21.22 16.81
CA LYS A 352 5.19 -20.74 16.95
C LYS A 352 4.18 -21.90 16.96
N THR A 353 4.26 -22.77 15.97
CA THR A 353 3.38 -23.95 15.87
C THR A 353 3.56 -24.91 17.06
N GLU A 354 4.79 -25.06 17.57
CA GLU A 354 5.05 -25.86 18.78
C GLU A 354 4.39 -25.25 20.02
N ALA A 355 4.41 -23.92 20.17
CA ALA A 355 3.70 -23.25 21.26
C ALA A 355 2.17 -23.45 21.17
N LEU A 356 1.61 -23.57 19.96
CA LEU A 356 0.18 -23.86 19.78
C LEU A 356 -0.18 -25.26 20.28
N LYS A 357 0.72 -26.24 20.21
CA LYS A 357 0.47 -27.61 20.69
C LYS A 357 0.07 -27.64 22.17
N ALA A 358 0.81 -26.90 23.01
CA ALA A 358 0.50 -26.79 24.44
C ALA A 358 -0.89 -26.17 24.67
N ILE A 359 -1.24 -25.14 23.88
CA ILE A 359 -2.53 -24.45 23.97
C ILE A 359 -3.68 -25.38 23.54
N VAL A 360 -3.51 -26.14 22.46
CA VAL A 360 -4.51 -27.12 22.00
C VAL A 360 -4.72 -28.21 23.06
N SER A 361 -3.64 -28.74 23.62
CA SER A 361 -3.70 -29.74 24.69
C SER A 361 -4.41 -29.22 25.94
N GLU A 362 -4.14 -27.97 26.35
CA GLU A 362 -4.82 -27.33 27.48
C GLU A 362 -6.31 -27.11 27.20
N ALA A 363 -6.67 -26.67 26.00
CA ALA A 363 -8.07 -26.49 25.59
C ALA A 363 -8.85 -27.83 25.67
N HIS A 364 -8.28 -28.91 25.14
CA HIS A 364 -8.89 -30.24 25.23
C HIS A 364 -9.00 -30.75 26.66
N ALA A 365 -7.99 -30.52 27.51
CA ALA A 365 -8.04 -30.86 28.93
C ALA A 365 -9.17 -30.11 29.68
N ASN A 366 -9.52 -28.91 29.22
CA ASN A 366 -10.64 -28.11 29.74
C ASN A 366 -11.98 -28.42 29.06
N GLY A 367 -12.05 -29.40 28.16
CA GLY A 367 -13.27 -29.75 27.42
C GLY A 367 -13.69 -28.70 26.37
N GLN A 368 -12.76 -27.83 25.93
CA GLN A 368 -13.02 -26.81 24.92
C GLN A 368 -12.72 -27.33 23.51
N ARG A 369 -13.59 -26.99 22.56
CA ARG A 369 -13.34 -27.25 21.13
C ARG A 369 -12.29 -26.30 20.59
N VAL A 370 -11.45 -26.77 19.67
CA VAL A 370 -10.45 -25.95 18.98
C VAL A 370 -10.81 -25.80 17.50
N LEU A 371 -10.85 -24.57 17.00
CA LEU A 371 -11.00 -24.28 15.57
C LEU A 371 -9.70 -23.65 15.05
N LEU A 372 -8.99 -24.37 14.18
CA LEU A 372 -7.76 -23.87 13.57
C LEU A 372 -8.04 -23.40 12.14
N ILE A 373 -7.97 -22.10 11.89
CA ILE A 373 -8.29 -21.48 10.59
C ILE A 373 -7.00 -21.15 9.85
N THR A 374 -6.89 -21.63 8.61
CA THR A 374 -5.76 -21.36 7.71
C THR A 374 -6.23 -20.81 6.37
N HIS A 375 -5.28 -20.42 5.50
CA HIS A 375 -5.56 -19.93 4.15
C HIS A 375 -5.28 -20.97 3.05
N ARG A 376 -4.77 -22.16 3.40
CA ARG A 376 -4.52 -23.27 2.46
C ARG A 376 -4.73 -24.62 3.14
N VAL A 377 -5.36 -25.54 2.41
CA VAL A 377 -5.68 -26.90 2.90
C VAL A 377 -4.45 -27.67 3.36
N GLN A 378 -3.41 -27.76 2.52
CA GLN A 378 -2.19 -28.54 2.84
C GLN A 378 -1.44 -27.97 4.06
N LEU A 379 -1.40 -26.64 4.21
CA LEU A 379 -0.85 -25.99 5.39
C LEU A 379 -1.66 -26.36 6.64
N GLY A 380 -3.00 -26.28 6.53
CA GLY A 380 -3.92 -26.65 7.60
C GLY A 380 -3.71 -28.08 8.09
N GLN A 381 -3.62 -29.05 7.16
CA GLN A 381 -3.35 -30.46 7.49
C GLN A 381 -2.01 -30.62 8.23
N ALA A 382 -0.93 -30.04 7.69
CA ALA A 382 0.40 -30.15 8.30
C ALA A 382 0.48 -29.52 9.71
N ILE A 383 -0.28 -28.44 9.96
CA ILE A 383 -0.37 -27.84 11.30
C ILE A 383 -1.20 -28.73 12.23
N CYS A 384 -2.35 -29.21 11.76
CA CYS A 384 -3.26 -30.09 12.51
C CYS A 384 -2.56 -31.35 13.02
N ASP A 385 -1.80 -32.03 12.14
CA ASP A 385 -0.99 -33.20 12.50
C ASP A 385 0.00 -32.91 13.64
N ARG A 386 0.63 -31.72 13.61
CA ARG A 386 1.64 -31.33 14.62
C ARG A 386 1.02 -31.00 15.98
N VAL A 387 -0.14 -30.34 15.98
CA VAL A 387 -0.80 -29.91 17.21
C VAL A 387 -1.74 -30.96 17.79
N GLY A 388 -1.98 -32.08 17.08
CA GLY A 388 -2.86 -33.16 17.53
C GLY A 388 -4.34 -32.84 17.33
N LEU A 389 -4.69 -32.23 16.20
CA LEU A 389 -6.07 -31.88 15.84
C LEU A 389 -6.41 -32.54 14.50
N ASN A 390 -7.66 -32.97 14.29
CA ASN A 390 -8.10 -33.47 12.98
C ASN A 390 -8.29 -32.31 12.00
N TYR A 391 -7.97 -32.49 10.72
CA TYR A 391 -8.40 -31.56 9.69
C TYR A 391 -9.82 -31.90 9.19
N VAL A 392 -10.57 -30.91 8.69
CA VAL A 392 -12.00 -31.09 8.30
C VAL A 392 -12.26 -32.26 7.35
N THR A 393 -11.28 -32.62 6.51
CA THR A 393 -11.41 -33.75 5.58
C THR A 393 -11.38 -35.11 6.25
N GLU A 394 -10.85 -35.21 7.46
CA GLU A 394 -10.67 -36.46 8.22
C GLU A 394 -11.81 -36.71 9.23
N LEU A 395 -12.69 -35.74 9.47
CA LEU A 395 -13.75 -35.81 10.48
C LEU A 395 -14.70 -37.00 10.32
N ARG A 396 -14.94 -37.46 9.09
CA ARG A 396 -15.83 -38.60 8.82
C ARG A 396 -15.18 -39.95 9.15
N THR A 397 -13.86 -39.97 9.29
CA THR A 397 -13.06 -41.18 9.47
C THR A 397 -12.41 -41.25 10.85
N SER A 398 -12.37 -40.15 11.60
CA SER A 398 -11.84 -40.13 12.97
C SER A 398 -12.87 -40.67 13.98
N GLN A 399 -12.38 -41.34 15.03
CA GLN A 399 -13.25 -41.84 16.11
C GLN A 399 -13.86 -40.71 16.94
N ASP A 400 -13.11 -39.62 17.13
CA ASP A 400 -13.52 -38.46 17.92
C ASP A 400 -14.45 -37.49 17.14
N GLY A 401 -14.60 -37.67 15.82
CA GLY A 401 -15.37 -36.77 14.97
C GLY A 401 -14.97 -35.30 15.17
N ASP A 402 -15.96 -34.43 15.37
CA ASP A 402 -15.79 -32.99 15.62
C ASP A 402 -15.84 -32.60 17.12
N LEU A 403 -15.82 -33.58 18.03
CA LEU A 403 -15.94 -33.39 19.49
C LEU A 403 -14.85 -32.46 20.04
N LEU A 404 -13.61 -32.63 19.58
CA LEU A 404 -12.45 -31.84 20.00
C LEU A 404 -12.23 -30.58 19.13
N GLY A 405 -13.08 -30.37 18.12
CA GLY A 405 -12.92 -29.36 17.07
C GLY A 405 -12.06 -29.86 15.91
N TYR A 406 -11.65 -28.95 15.02
CA TYR A 406 -10.91 -29.28 13.80
C TYR A 406 -10.17 -28.08 13.17
N GLY A 407 -9.25 -28.39 12.26
CA GLY A 407 -8.67 -27.40 11.35
C GLY A 407 -9.45 -27.26 10.04
N VAL A 408 -9.46 -26.06 9.49
CA VAL A 408 -10.21 -25.72 8.28
C VAL A 408 -9.53 -24.60 7.48
N CYS A 409 -9.74 -24.60 6.17
CA CYS A 409 -9.40 -23.47 5.31
C CYS A 409 -10.50 -22.40 5.42
N VAL A 410 -10.12 -21.13 5.43
CA VAL A 410 -11.09 -20.02 5.54
C VAL A 410 -12.11 -20.00 4.40
N ASP A 411 -11.75 -20.50 3.22
CA ASP A 411 -12.65 -20.71 2.07
C ASP A 411 -13.86 -21.58 2.42
N SER A 412 -13.76 -22.45 3.42
CA SER A 412 -14.80 -23.39 3.83
C SER A 412 -15.63 -22.90 5.00
N LEU A 413 -15.49 -21.64 5.44
CA LEU A 413 -16.32 -21.07 6.51
C LEU A 413 -17.70 -20.63 5.99
N HIS A 414 -18.41 -21.54 5.35
CA HIS A 414 -19.80 -21.35 4.90
C HIS A 414 -20.60 -22.67 4.99
N PRO A 415 -21.94 -22.62 5.07
CA PRO A 415 -22.81 -23.79 5.28
C PRO A 415 -22.78 -24.83 4.14
N GLU A 416 -22.50 -24.40 2.92
CA GLU A 416 -22.45 -25.29 1.74
C GLU A 416 -21.11 -26.03 1.59
N SER A 417 -20.11 -25.66 2.38
CA SER A 417 -18.81 -26.32 2.36
C SER A 417 -18.91 -27.76 2.86
N GLN A 418 -17.86 -28.56 2.63
CA GLN A 418 -17.69 -29.86 3.26
C GLN A 418 -17.79 -29.79 4.81
N ALA A 419 -17.37 -28.66 5.40
CA ALA A 419 -17.42 -28.43 6.84
C ALA A 419 -18.85 -28.22 7.36
N ARG A 420 -19.79 -27.84 6.49
CA ARG A 420 -21.14 -27.34 6.87
C ARG A 420 -21.05 -26.31 7.99
N PHE A 421 -20.14 -25.36 7.83
CA PHE A 421 -19.72 -24.48 8.92
C PHE A 421 -20.88 -23.62 9.41
N ASN A 422 -21.03 -23.55 10.74
CA ASN A 422 -21.97 -22.68 11.42
C ASN A 422 -21.32 -22.10 12.68
N ALA A 423 -21.12 -20.79 12.70
CA ALA A 423 -20.48 -20.05 13.78
C ALA A 423 -21.15 -20.24 15.16
N ALA A 424 -22.47 -20.46 15.20
CA ALA A 424 -23.22 -20.61 16.45
C ALA A 424 -22.77 -21.81 17.31
N TYR A 425 -22.12 -22.81 16.71
CA TYR A 425 -21.67 -24.03 17.41
C TYR A 425 -20.29 -23.88 18.09
N TRP A 426 -19.67 -22.70 18.02
CA TRP A 426 -18.31 -22.45 18.48
C TRP A 426 -18.23 -21.57 19.72
N LYS A 427 -19.33 -21.42 20.46
CA LYS A 427 -19.32 -20.75 21.78
C LYS A 427 -18.32 -21.47 22.72
N ASN A 428 -17.58 -20.72 23.53
CA ASN A 428 -16.50 -21.22 24.41
C ASN A 428 -15.31 -21.89 23.71
N ALA A 429 -15.21 -21.85 22.38
CA ALA A 429 -14.10 -22.46 21.66
C ALA A 429 -12.80 -21.66 21.76
N VAL A 430 -11.68 -22.33 21.48
CA VAL A 430 -10.39 -21.69 21.17
C VAL A 430 -10.23 -21.62 19.66
N VAL A 431 -10.24 -20.40 19.11
CA VAL A 431 -10.03 -20.15 17.68
C VAL A 431 -8.59 -19.73 17.45
N ILE A 432 -7.89 -20.41 16.54
CA ILE A 432 -6.47 -20.17 16.24
C ILE A 432 -6.33 -19.79 14.77
N LEU A 433 -5.70 -18.66 14.50
CA LEU A 433 -5.24 -18.24 13.18
C LEU A 433 -3.70 -18.19 13.21
N ASP A 434 -3.06 -19.23 12.70
CA ASP A 434 -1.62 -19.21 12.40
C ASP A 434 -1.38 -18.53 11.06
N GLU A 435 -0.29 -17.78 10.94
CA GLU A 435 -0.04 -16.85 9.82
C GLU A 435 -1.23 -15.90 9.59
N SER A 436 -1.71 -15.28 10.69
CA SER A 436 -2.97 -14.53 10.70
C SER A 436 -3.04 -13.40 9.66
N GLU A 437 -1.93 -12.73 9.36
CA GLU A 437 -1.92 -11.67 8.33
C GLU A 437 -2.28 -12.24 6.94
N GLN A 438 -1.84 -13.46 6.63
CA GLN A 438 -2.15 -14.13 5.37
C GLN A 438 -3.58 -14.64 5.33
N VAL A 439 -4.07 -15.23 6.44
CA VAL A 439 -5.47 -15.65 6.56
C VAL A 439 -6.40 -14.48 6.29
N ILE A 440 -6.16 -13.34 6.96
CA ILE A 440 -7.00 -12.15 6.82
C ILE A 440 -6.91 -11.57 5.40
N TRP A 441 -5.71 -11.45 4.84
CA TRP A 441 -5.57 -10.93 3.48
C TRP A 441 -6.22 -11.85 2.44
N HIS A 442 -6.10 -13.16 2.59
CA HIS A 442 -6.74 -14.16 1.74
C HIS A 442 -8.27 -14.01 1.80
N THR A 443 -8.84 -13.94 3.00
CA THR A 443 -10.28 -13.68 3.20
C THR A 443 -10.77 -12.48 2.41
N LEU A 444 -10.01 -11.38 2.44
CA LEU A 444 -10.44 -10.10 1.89
C LEU A 444 -10.15 -9.93 0.39
N SER A 445 -9.24 -10.70 -0.19
CA SER A 445 -8.69 -10.41 -1.53
C SER A 445 -8.53 -11.59 -2.48
N ALA A 446 -8.54 -12.83 -2.00
CA ALA A 446 -8.19 -13.99 -2.83
C ALA A 446 -9.20 -14.27 -3.95
N ASP A 447 -8.73 -14.95 -4.99
CA ASP A 447 -9.53 -15.36 -6.15
C ASP A 447 -9.85 -16.86 -6.19
N THR A 448 -9.70 -17.53 -5.04
CA THR A 448 -10.07 -18.93 -4.84
C THR A 448 -11.58 -19.08 -4.62
N GLU A 449 -12.03 -20.22 -4.09
CA GLU A 449 -13.45 -20.51 -3.83
C GLU A 449 -14.12 -19.45 -2.95
N ILE A 450 -13.36 -18.87 -2.01
CA ILE A 450 -13.84 -17.76 -1.17
C ILE A 450 -14.40 -16.59 -1.98
N ARG A 451 -14.00 -16.38 -3.25
CA ARG A 451 -14.56 -15.33 -4.10
C ARG A 451 -16.07 -15.46 -4.26
N ASN A 452 -16.59 -16.69 -4.30
CA ASN A 452 -18.01 -16.98 -4.50
C ASN A 452 -18.81 -16.89 -3.19
N HIS A 453 -18.16 -17.11 -2.05
CA HIS A 453 -18.81 -17.17 -0.73
C HIS A 453 -18.37 -16.07 0.24
N ARG A 454 -17.62 -15.05 -0.20
CA ARG A 454 -16.98 -14.09 0.72
C ARG A 454 -17.95 -13.35 1.64
N PRO A 455 -19.10 -12.81 1.18
CA PRO A 455 -20.07 -12.19 2.09
C PRO A 455 -20.47 -13.14 3.23
N GLU A 456 -20.83 -14.37 2.87
CA GLU A 456 -21.19 -15.43 3.80
C GLU A 456 -20.04 -15.79 4.76
N VAL A 457 -18.81 -15.93 4.27
CA VAL A 457 -17.62 -16.17 5.11
C VAL A 457 -17.38 -15.01 6.09
N LEU A 458 -17.53 -13.75 5.65
CA LEU A 458 -17.37 -12.59 6.52
C LEU A 458 -18.45 -12.53 7.61
N ARG A 459 -19.69 -12.88 7.27
CA ARG A 459 -20.79 -13.02 8.23
C ARG A 459 -20.51 -14.10 9.26
N GLN A 460 -20.08 -15.29 8.83
CA GLN A 460 -19.71 -16.39 9.71
C GLN A 460 -18.51 -16.04 10.61
N LEU A 461 -17.51 -15.32 10.10
CA LEU A 461 -16.40 -14.83 10.92
C LEU A 461 -16.84 -13.80 11.96
N LYS A 462 -17.74 -12.88 11.59
CA LYS A 462 -18.34 -11.91 12.53
C LYS A 462 -19.04 -12.64 13.67
N GLU A 463 -19.95 -13.55 13.35
CA GLU A 463 -20.69 -14.36 14.34
C GLU A 463 -19.76 -15.20 15.21
N LEU A 464 -18.75 -15.85 14.60
CA LEU A 464 -17.78 -16.68 15.30
C LEU A 464 -17.00 -15.85 16.32
N PHE A 465 -16.46 -14.71 15.90
CA PHE A 465 -15.63 -13.89 16.78
C PHE A 465 -16.43 -13.28 17.92
N SER A 466 -17.65 -12.79 17.66
CA SER A 466 -18.56 -12.32 18.72
C SER A 466 -18.88 -13.44 19.71
N ALA A 467 -19.36 -14.59 19.22
CA ALA A 467 -19.76 -15.71 20.07
C ALA A 467 -18.61 -16.24 20.95
N VAL A 468 -17.38 -16.28 20.41
CA VAL A 468 -16.20 -16.72 21.15
C VAL A 468 -15.79 -15.69 22.20
N LEU A 469 -15.71 -14.41 21.86
CA LEU A 469 -15.23 -13.36 22.77
C LEU A 469 -16.23 -13.03 23.90
N GLU A 470 -17.53 -13.16 23.65
CA GLU A 470 -18.58 -12.94 24.66
C GLU A 470 -18.74 -14.12 25.63
N SER A 471 -18.23 -15.29 25.25
CA SER A 471 -18.34 -16.49 26.07
C SER A 471 -17.36 -16.49 27.25
N GLU A 472 -17.68 -17.23 28.31
CA GLU A 472 -16.91 -17.23 29.57
C GLU A 472 -15.49 -17.79 29.39
N GLN A 473 -15.30 -18.79 28.52
CA GLN A 473 -14.00 -19.45 28.33
C GLN A 473 -13.42 -19.30 26.91
N GLY A 474 -14.18 -18.76 25.95
CA GLY A 474 -13.72 -18.65 24.57
C GLY A 474 -12.51 -17.73 24.42
N LYS A 475 -11.66 -18.03 23.44
CA LYS A 475 -10.38 -17.34 23.20
C LYS A 475 -10.04 -17.33 21.71
N ILE A 476 -9.53 -16.22 21.20
CA ILE A 476 -9.03 -16.08 19.82
C ILE A 476 -7.52 -15.81 19.87
N ILE A 477 -6.75 -16.58 19.11
CA ILE A 477 -5.29 -16.55 19.09
C ILE A 477 -4.81 -16.25 17.67
N LEU A 478 -4.08 -15.16 17.52
CA LEU A 478 -3.45 -14.76 16.27
C LEU A 478 -1.93 -14.91 16.40
N SER A 479 -1.31 -15.70 15.52
CA SER A 479 0.13 -15.95 15.52
C SER A 479 0.73 -15.55 14.18
N ASP A 480 1.76 -14.70 14.19
CA ASP A 480 2.43 -14.27 12.94
C ASP A 480 3.86 -13.76 13.22
N ALA A 481 4.74 -13.82 12.22
CA ALA A 481 6.05 -13.17 12.29
C ALA A 481 5.95 -11.65 12.06
N ASP A 482 5.03 -11.24 11.20
CA ASP A 482 4.80 -9.86 10.79
C ASP A 482 3.55 -9.26 11.46
N LEU A 483 3.09 -9.84 12.58
CA LEU A 483 1.86 -9.44 13.29
C LEU A 483 1.82 -7.91 13.47
N SER A 484 0.72 -7.32 13.02
CA SER A 484 0.46 -5.88 13.10
C SER A 484 -0.85 -5.57 13.84
N ASN A 485 -1.09 -4.28 14.09
CA ASN A 485 -2.37 -3.80 14.59
C ASN A 485 -3.55 -4.24 13.72
N LEU A 486 -3.37 -4.41 12.41
CA LEU A 486 -4.46 -4.75 11.50
C LEU A 486 -5.05 -6.13 11.78
N SER A 487 -4.21 -7.12 12.11
CA SER A 487 -4.67 -8.47 12.44
C SER A 487 -5.57 -8.47 13.69
N LEU A 488 -5.14 -7.78 14.75
CA LEU A 488 -5.92 -7.63 15.98
C LEU A 488 -7.17 -6.78 15.79
N GLN A 489 -7.09 -5.72 14.96
CA GLN A 489 -8.23 -4.86 14.64
C GLN A 489 -9.28 -5.57 13.78
N PHE A 490 -8.89 -6.49 12.90
CA PHE A 490 -9.84 -7.28 12.13
C PHE A 490 -10.81 -8.05 13.04
N VAL A 491 -10.28 -8.75 14.04
CA VAL A 491 -11.09 -9.45 15.04
C VAL A 491 -11.95 -8.47 15.84
N ARG A 492 -11.36 -7.39 16.36
CA ARG A 492 -12.07 -6.41 17.20
C ARG A 492 -13.19 -5.67 16.48
N LEU A 493 -12.98 -5.32 15.21
CA LEU A 493 -13.99 -4.62 14.42
C LEU A 493 -15.14 -5.55 14.04
N LEU A 494 -14.84 -6.75 13.52
CA LEU A 494 -15.88 -7.72 13.18
C LEU A 494 -16.71 -8.14 14.39
N ALA A 495 -16.06 -8.38 15.53
CA ALA A 495 -16.74 -8.73 16.77
C ALA A 495 -17.35 -7.53 17.53
N GLU A 496 -17.22 -6.31 17.00
CA GLU A 496 -17.64 -5.06 17.64
C GLU A 496 -17.13 -4.89 19.09
N SER A 497 -15.93 -5.43 19.36
CA SER A 497 -15.37 -5.58 20.70
C SER A 497 -14.22 -4.61 20.97
N LYS A 498 -14.27 -3.96 22.14
CA LYS A 498 -13.19 -3.09 22.63
C LYS A 498 -12.11 -3.84 23.41
N ILE A 499 -12.15 -5.18 23.46
CA ILE A 499 -11.24 -5.98 24.27
C ILE A 499 -9.77 -5.63 24.03
N GLN A 500 -9.00 -5.58 25.12
CA GLN A 500 -7.56 -5.36 25.05
C GLN A 500 -6.85 -6.69 24.76
N PRO A 501 -6.04 -6.77 23.69
CA PRO A 501 -5.28 -7.97 23.42
C PRO A 501 -4.22 -8.24 24.50
N TRP A 502 -4.04 -9.50 24.88
CA TRP A 502 -2.81 -9.93 25.53
C TRP A 502 -1.77 -10.22 24.46
N LEU A 503 -0.62 -9.54 24.52
CA LEU A 503 0.36 -9.55 23.45
C LEU A 503 1.71 -10.13 23.90
N CYS A 504 2.13 -11.20 23.24
CA CYS A 504 3.48 -11.74 23.31
C CYS A 504 4.29 -11.24 22.10
N VAL A 505 5.45 -10.61 22.35
CA VAL A 505 6.40 -10.18 21.32
C VAL A 505 7.76 -10.80 21.59
N ASN A 506 8.21 -11.65 20.68
CA ASN A 506 9.56 -12.19 20.69
C ASN A 506 10.45 -11.40 19.72
N GLU A 507 11.48 -10.75 20.23
CA GLU A 507 12.44 -9.95 19.45
C GLU A 507 13.72 -10.72 19.12
N TYR A 508 13.65 -12.07 19.09
CA TYR A 508 14.79 -12.91 18.75
C TYR A 508 15.37 -12.55 17.37
N LYS A 509 16.70 -12.53 17.29
CA LYS A 509 17.47 -12.45 16.04
C LYS A 509 18.28 -13.72 15.88
N PRO A 510 18.48 -14.23 14.65
CA PRO A 510 19.23 -15.45 14.42
C PRO A 510 20.67 -15.29 14.92
N GLU A 511 21.16 -16.29 15.64
CA GLU A 511 22.56 -16.36 16.08
C GLU A 511 23.52 -16.50 14.90
N GLN A 512 23.08 -17.17 13.83
CA GLN A 512 23.80 -17.33 12.57
C GLN A 512 23.03 -16.59 11.46
N PRO A 513 23.36 -15.32 11.20
CA PRO A 513 22.70 -14.56 10.14
C PRO A 513 23.11 -15.10 8.77
N TRP A 514 22.19 -15.05 7.81
CA TRP A 514 22.54 -15.25 6.41
C TRP A 514 23.41 -14.10 5.91
N THR A 515 24.42 -14.42 5.11
CA THR A 515 25.00 -13.46 4.17
C THR A 515 24.13 -13.42 2.93
N ILE A 516 23.65 -12.23 2.59
CA ILE A 516 22.77 -12.00 1.46
C ILE A 516 23.51 -11.20 0.39
N HIS A 517 23.86 -11.85 -0.71
CA HIS A 517 24.44 -11.24 -1.90
C HIS A 517 23.34 -10.63 -2.76
N HIS A 518 23.22 -9.30 -2.73
CA HIS A 518 22.18 -8.54 -3.39
C HIS A 518 22.63 -8.04 -4.78
N TYR A 519 21.84 -8.38 -5.80
CA TYR A 519 22.07 -7.99 -7.20
C TYR A 519 21.18 -6.78 -7.56
N GLU A 520 21.80 -5.61 -7.68
CA GLU A 520 21.06 -4.33 -7.81
C GLU A 520 20.66 -3.97 -9.25
N GLN A 521 21.07 -4.75 -10.23
CA GLN A 521 20.89 -4.43 -11.63
C GLN A 521 19.41 -4.43 -12.03
N THR A 522 19.11 -3.80 -13.17
CA THR A 522 17.73 -3.68 -13.68
C THR A 522 17.12 -5.00 -14.14
N THR A 523 17.96 -5.99 -14.45
CA THR A 523 17.58 -7.34 -14.86
C THR A 523 18.36 -8.38 -14.05
N PRO A 524 17.84 -9.61 -13.87
CA PRO A 524 18.50 -10.65 -13.07
C PRO A 524 19.65 -11.36 -13.83
N ILE A 525 20.17 -10.78 -14.91
CA ILE A 525 21.18 -11.47 -15.73
C ILE A 525 22.49 -11.72 -14.98
N GLN A 526 22.90 -10.79 -14.11
CA GLN A 526 24.07 -10.96 -13.23
C GLN A 526 23.83 -12.08 -12.20
N TRP A 527 22.60 -12.15 -11.68
CA TRP A 527 22.20 -13.22 -10.77
C TRP A 527 22.25 -14.59 -11.46
N LEU A 528 21.78 -14.69 -12.71
CA LEU A 528 21.86 -15.93 -13.48
C LEU A 528 23.32 -16.32 -13.74
N LYS A 529 24.20 -15.35 -14.04
CA LYS A 529 25.63 -15.61 -14.23
C LYS A 529 26.28 -16.18 -12.97
N GLY A 530 26.00 -15.60 -11.80
CA GLY A 530 26.50 -16.12 -10.53
C GLY A 530 25.97 -17.53 -10.23
N LEU A 531 24.69 -17.77 -10.50
CA LEU A 531 24.07 -19.09 -10.30
C LEU A 531 24.73 -20.16 -11.18
N GLU A 532 25.00 -19.82 -12.44
CA GLU A 532 25.70 -20.71 -13.37
C GLU A 532 27.14 -21.03 -12.90
N GLU A 533 27.85 -20.04 -12.35
CA GLU A 533 29.19 -20.23 -11.80
C GLU A 533 29.19 -21.16 -10.59
N ALA A 534 28.22 -21.01 -9.67
CA ALA A 534 28.07 -21.90 -8.52
C ALA A 534 27.80 -23.35 -8.95
N ILE A 535 26.84 -23.55 -9.87
CA ILE A 535 26.50 -24.89 -10.39
C ILE A 535 27.71 -25.52 -11.10
N ALA A 536 28.46 -24.76 -11.90
CA ALA A 536 29.66 -25.24 -12.59
C ALA A 536 30.80 -25.61 -11.63
N GLN A 537 30.87 -25.01 -10.45
CA GLN A 537 31.84 -25.36 -9.39
C GLN A 537 31.43 -26.63 -8.63
N GLY A 538 30.22 -27.14 -8.86
CA GLY A 538 29.72 -28.35 -8.23
C GLY A 538 28.75 -28.10 -7.07
N ASP A 539 28.38 -26.86 -6.79
CA ASP A 539 27.42 -26.53 -5.73
C ASP A 539 26.03 -27.10 -6.05
N LYS A 540 25.38 -27.64 -5.02
CA LYS A 540 23.96 -27.95 -5.00
C LYS A 540 23.19 -26.74 -4.50
N VAL A 541 22.19 -26.33 -5.25
CA VAL A 541 21.54 -25.02 -5.09
C VAL A 541 20.03 -25.13 -5.00
N LEU A 542 19.43 -24.30 -4.14
CA LEU A 542 17.99 -24.11 -4.06
C LEU A 542 17.62 -22.78 -4.74
N VAL A 543 16.95 -22.86 -5.89
CA VAL A 543 16.52 -21.70 -6.68
C VAL A 543 15.06 -21.38 -6.38
N LEU A 544 14.77 -20.14 -5.98
CA LEU A 544 13.43 -19.65 -5.64
C LEU A 544 12.98 -18.59 -6.65
N THR A 545 11.88 -18.82 -7.37
CA THR A 545 11.33 -17.85 -8.34
C THR A 545 9.82 -17.74 -8.26
N HIS A 546 9.25 -16.54 -8.48
CA HIS A 546 7.79 -16.37 -8.46
C HIS A 546 7.08 -16.79 -9.75
N SER A 547 7.81 -16.89 -10.87
CA SER A 547 7.17 -17.15 -12.16
C SER A 547 7.17 -18.64 -12.48
N ARG A 548 6.01 -19.15 -12.91
CA ARG A 548 5.85 -20.51 -13.45
C ARG A 548 5.83 -20.50 -14.98
N GLY A 549 5.19 -19.49 -15.57
CA GLY A 549 4.75 -19.52 -16.96
C GLY A 549 5.86 -19.34 -18.00
N VAL A 550 5.61 -19.88 -19.19
CA VAL A 550 6.51 -19.85 -20.37
C VAL A 550 6.81 -18.44 -20.90
N LYS A 551 6.17 -17.40 -20.36
CA LYS A 551 6.40 -16.00 -20.75
C LYS A 551 7.63 -15.38 -20.12
N SER A 552 8.03 -15.85 -18.95
CA SER A 552 9.15 -15.27 -18.22
C SER A 552 10.44 -16.03 -18.51
N LYS A 553 11.52 -15.29 -18.77
CA LYS A 553 12.88 -15.85 -18.87
C LYS A 553 13.34 -16.46 -17.54
N TRP A 554 12.71 -16.05 -16.44
CA TRP A 554 13.11 -16.40 -15.08
C TRP A 554 12.10 -17.33 -14.41
N SER A 555 11.24 -17.99 -15.20
CA SER A 555 10.28 -18.95 -14.65
C SER A 555 10.94 -20.27 -14.30
N SER A 556 10.31 -21.04 -13.41
CA SER A 556 10.79 -22.36 -13.01
C SER A 556 11.04 -23.27 -14.20
N LYS A 557 10.10 -23.32 -15.16
CA LYS A 557 10.17 -24.18 -16.35
C LYS A 557 11.27 -23.73 -17.34
N THR A 558 11.45 -22.43 -17.54
CA THR A 558 12.55 -21.90 -18.37
C THR A 558 13.91 -22.21 -17.76
N LEU A 559 14.07 -22.00 -16.46
CA LEU A 559 15.33 -22.24 -15.76
C LEU A 559 15.67 -23.74 -15.73
N GLU A 560 14.69 -24.61 -15.48
CA GLU A 560 14.86 -26.07 -15.58
C GLU A 560 15.40 -26.47 -16.96
N THR A 561 14.73 -26.02 -18.03
CA THR A 561 15.14 -26.33 -19.41
C THR A 561 16.54 -25.78 -19.73
N TYR A 562 16.82 -24.54 -19.31
CA TYR A 562 18.12 -23.90 -19.53
C TYR A 562 19.26 -24.68 -18.85
N PHE A 563 19.09 -25.04 -17.57
CA PHE A 563 20.12 -25.78 -16.84
C PHE A 563 20.23 -27.23 -17.30
N ALA A 564 19.14 -27.90 -17.68
CA ALA A 564 19.19 -29.25 -18.23
C ALA A 564 19.97 -29.31 -19.57
N GLN A 565 19.85 -28.28 -20.41
CA GLN A 565 20.61 -28.19 -21.67
C GLN A 565 22.10 -27.92 -21.42
N LYS A 566 22.43 -27.13 -20.40
CA LYS A 566 23.81 -26.69 -20.12
C LYS A 566 24.60 -27.66 -19.25
N HIS A 567 23.91 -28.33 -18.34
CA HIS A 567 24.45 -29.26 -17.36
C HIS A 567 23.66 -30.58 -17.40
N PRO A 568 23.75 -31.35 -18.51
CA PRO A 568 23.03 -32.61 -18.66
C PRO A 568 23.43 -33.67 -17.60
N GLU A 569 24.57 -33.49 -16.94
CA GLU A 569 25.05 -34.33 -15.84
C GLU A 569 24.35 -34.06 -14.50
N LYS A 570 23.65 -32.94 -14.36
CA LYS A 570 23.04 -32.51 -13.09
C LYS A 570 21.60 -33.00 -12.95
N ARG A 571 21.24 -33.40 -11.73
CA ARG A 571 19.87 -33.79 -11.38
C ARG A 571 19.06 -32.57 -11.00
N ILE A 572 17.98 -32.30 -11.74
CA ILE A 572 17.14 -31.11 -11.54
C ILE A 572 15.74 -31.51 -11.07
N LEU A 573 15.25 -30.87 -10.01
CA LEU A 573 13.88 -31.02 -9.52
C LEU A 573 13.14 -29.69 -9.59
N ARG A 574 12.11 -29.60 -10.44
CA ARG A 574 11.19 -28.46 -10.45
C ARG A 574 9.98 -28.69 -9.57
N ILE A 575 9.72 -27.74 -8.68
CA ILE A 575 8.61 -27.75 -7.72
C ILE A 575 7.74 -26.51 -7.95
N ASP A 576 6.62 -26.72 -8.62
CA ASP A 576 5.56 -25.75 -8.76
C ASP A 576 4.19 -26.41 -8.71
N SER A 577 3.15 -25.60 -8.71
CA SER A 577 1.76 -26.09 -8.65
C SER A 577 1.39 -27.10 -9.74
N ARG A 578 2.05 -27.13 -10.91
CA ARG A 578 1.78 -28.16 -11.94
C ARG A 578 2.50 -29.45 -11.59
N THR A 579 3.78 -29.38 -11.21
CA THR A 579 4.54 -30.60 -10.86
C THR A 579 4.11 -31.24 -9.54
N ILE A 580 3.54 -30.45 -8.62
CA ILE A 580 2.91 -30.99 -7.40
C ILE A 580 1.57 -31.66 -7.71
N ALA A 581 0.81 -31.13 -8.67
CA ALA A 581 -0.48 -31.70 -9.07
C ALA A 581 -0.32 -33.00 -9.89
N ASP A 582 0.83 -33.20 -10.52
CA ASP A 582 1.14 -34.38 -11.32
C ASP A 582 1.62 -35.54 -10.43
N ALA A 583 0.81 -36.60 -10.33
CA ALA A 583 1.10 -37.75 -9.47
C ALA A 583 2.31 -38.58 -9.93
N GLU A 584 2.72 -38.47 -11.20
CA GLU A 584 3.86 -39.19 -11.76
C GLU A 584 5.18 -38.42 -11.58
N HIS A 585 5.11 -37.15 -11.20
CA HIS A 585 6.27 -36.29 -11.03
C HIS A 585 6.86 -36.41 -9.62
N ALA A 586 8.19 -36.45 -9.48
CA ALA A 586 8.87 -36.58 -8.17
C ALA A 586 8.48 -35.48 -7.17
N ALA A 587 8.18 -34.28 -7.66
CA ALA A 587 7.69 -33.15 -6.86
C ALA A 587 6.33 -33.36 -6.18
N HIS A 588 5.51 -34.32 -6.62
CA HIS A 588 4.21 -34.64 -6.00
C HIS A 588 4.33 -34.84 -4.49
N LEU A 589 5.36 -35.59 -4.09
CA LEU A 589 5.62 -35.95 -2.71
C LEU A 589 6.29 -34.83 -1.90
N CYS A 590 6.80 -33.78 -2.55
CA CYS A 590 7.54 -32.70 -1.88
C CYS A 590 6.67 -31.87 -0.93
N THR A 591 5.34 -31.97 -1.02
CA THR A 591 4.42 -31.32 -0.08
C THR A 591 4.43 -31.93 1.32
N ALA A 592 4.79 -33.21 1.44
CA ALA A 592 4.88 -33.93 2.72
C ALA A 592 6.29 -34.44 3.03
N LYS A 593 7.09 -34.72 2.01
CA LYS A 593 8.35 -35.48 2.08
C LYS A 593 9.51 -34.77 1.36
N PHE A 594 9.54 -33.44 1.37
CA PHE A 594 10.59 -32.65 0.68
C PHE A 594 12.01 -33.15 0.99
N ASP A 595 12.39 -33.20 2.27
CA ASP A 595 13.74 -33.57 2.69
C ASP A 595 14.12 -35.00 2.25
N GLN A 596 13.16 -35.92 2.25
CA GLN A 596 13.34 -37.30 1.82
C GLN A 596 13.59 -37.36 0.30
N VAL A 597 12.68 -36.76 -0.49
CA VAL A 597 12.77 -36.76 -1.96
C VAL A 597 14.08 -36.14 -2.43
N VAL A 598 14.47 -35.01 -1.83
CA VAL A 598 15.69 -34.30 -2.23
C VAL A 598 16.94 -35.12 -1.92
N ARG A 599 16.97 -35.79 -0.76
CA ARG A 599 18.14 -36.54 -0.30
C ARG A 599 18.30 -37.90 -0.99
N GLU A 600 17.21 -38.66 -1.15
CA GLU A 600 17.26 -40.01 -1.75
C GLU A 600 17.67 -39.96 -3.22
N GLU A 601 17.15 -38.97 -3.94
CA GLU A 601 17.47 -38.75 -5.35
C GLU A 601 18.65 -37.79 -5.55
N ASP A 602 19.32 -37.39 -4.47
CA ASP A 602 20.53 -36.56 -4.47
C ASP A 602 20.52 -35.41 -5.51
N TYR A 603 19.44 -34.62 -5.54
CA TYR A 603 19.27 -33.56 -6.55
C TYR A 603 20.35 -32.48 -6.45
N ASP A 604 20.88 -32.01 -7.57
CA ASP A 604 21.85 -30.92 -7.59
C ASP A 604 21.17 -29.55 -7.62
N ILE A 605 20.08 -29.42 -8.36
CA ILE A 605 19.38 -28.16 -8.59
C ILE A 605 17.91 -28.35 -8.24
N VAL A 606 17.43 -27.66 -7.22
CA VAL A 606 15.99 -27.64 -6.89
C VAL A 606 15.43 -26.27 -7.22
N ILE A 607 14.45 -26.21 -8.12
CA ILE A 607 13.82 -24.96 -8.57
C ILE A 607 12.39 -24.90 -8.06
N ALA A 608 12.12 -23.97 -7.15
CA ALA A 608 10.86 -23.86 -6.44
C ALA A 608 10.12 -22.55 -6.76
N THR A 609 8.79 -22.63 -6.76
CA THR A 609 7.90 -21.46 -6.78
C THR A 609 7.14 -21.31 -5.46
N PRO A 610 6.36 -20.23 -5.23
CA PRO A 610 5.61 -20.00 -3.98
C PRO A 610 4.66 -21.14 -3.54
N THR A 611 4.48 -22.19 -4.35
CA THR A 611 3.86 -23.43 -3.88
C THR A 611 4.61 -24.04 -2.69
N LEU A 612 5.92 -23.81 -2.56
CA LEU A 612 6.75 -24.22 -1.40
C LEU A 612 6.77 -23.22 -0.24
N GLU A 613 6.18 -22.02 -0.40
CA GLU A 613 6.23 -20.94 0.59
C GLU A 613 5.54 -21.33 1.90
N THR A 614 4.42 -22.06 1.81
CA THR A 614 3.57 -22.41 2.95
C THR A 614 3.42 -23.93 3.09
N GLY A 615 3.40 -24.41 4.33
CA GLY A 615 3.08 -25.82 4.66
C GLY A 615 4.25 -26.82 4.76
N ILE A 616 5.41 -26.56 4.17
CA ILE A 616 6.51 -27.56 4.07
C ILE A 616 7.73 -27.17 4.91
N SER A 617 8.06 -27.82 6.03
CA SER A 617 9.32 -27.49 6.72
C SER A 617 10.50 -28.08 5.94
N ILE A 618 11.50 -27.27 5.60
CA ILE A 618 12.74 -27.74 4.95
C ILE A 618 13.83 -27.74 6.01
N ASP A 619 14.01 -28.89 6.64
CA ASP A 619 15.01 -29.14 7.69
C ASP A 619 16.22 -29.93 7.15
N LEU A 620 16.32 -30.02 5.82
CA LEU A 620 17.46 -30.54 5.10
C LEU A 620 18.73 -29.75 5.43
N LYS A 621 19.73 -30.44 6.01
CA LYS A 621 21.05 -29.89 6.35
C LYS A 621 22.15 -30.52 5.51
N GLY A 622 23.17 -29.73 5.19
CA GLY A 622 24.41 -30.15 4.52
C GLY A 622 24.22 -30.52 3.05
N HIS A 623 23.04 -30.31 2.47
CA HIS A 623 22.77 -30.65 1.07
C HIS A 623 23.01 -29.46 0.15
N PHE A 624 22.34 -28.32 0.41
CA PHE A 624 22.49 -27.10 -0.40
C PHE A 624 23.64 -26.23 0.12
N GLN A 625 24.47 -25.70 -0.78
CA GLN A 625 25.54 -24.75 -0.44
C GLN A 625 25.05 -23.30 -0.48
N SER A 626 23.98 -23.00 -1.23
CA SER A 626 23.42 -21.65 -1.35
C SER A 626 21.95 -21.64 -1.79
N VAL A 627 21.25 -20.55 -1.49
CA VAL A 627 19.87 -20.27 -1.93
C VAL A 627 19.86 -19.10 -2.90
N TRP A 628 19.20 -19.25 -4.05
CA TRP A 628 19.19 -18.26 -5.13
C TRP A 628 17.77 -17.75 -5.38
N GLY A 629 17.46 -16.51 -5.02
CA GLY A 629 16.14 -15.90 -5.17
C GLY A 629 16.02 -14.92 -6.34
N CYS A 630 15.04 -15.12 -7.23
CA CYS A 630 14.71 -14.19 -8.33
C CYS A 630 13.26 -13.70 -8.22
N PHE A 631 13.08 -12.48 -7.70
CA PHE A 631 11.77 -11.94 -7.32
C PHE A 631 11.35 -10.75 -8.20
N GLN A 632 10.43 -10.99 -9.13
CA GLN A 632 10.01 -10.01 -10.16
C GLN A 632 8.96 -8.99 -9.68
N GLY A 633 8.65 -8.94 -8.39
CA GLY A 633 7.68 -7.98 -7.83
C GLY A 633 6.22 -8.41 -7.84
N VAL A 634 5.90 -9.66 -8.23
CA VAL A 634 4.50 -10.13 -8.35
C VAL A 634 3.81 -10.49 -7.03
N THR A 635 4.56 -10.69 -5.95
CA THR A 635 4.01 -10.96 -4.61
C THR A 635 4.45 -9.88 -3.62
N ALA A 636 3.79 -9.78 -2.47
CA ALA A 636 4.15 -8.83 -1.43
C ALA A 636 5.53 -9.11 -0.81
N GLU A 637 6.11 -8.11 -0.16
CA GLU A 637 7.46 -8.17 0.42
C GLU A 637 7.61 -9.20 1.55
N ASN A 638 6.54 -9.52 2.28
CA ASN A 638 6.55 -10.53 3.33
C ASN A 638 6.66 -11.95 2.77
N SER A 639 5.94 -12.24 1.69
CA SER A 639 6.03 -13.53 0.99
C SER A 639 7.45 -13.84 0.52
N VAL A 640 8.16 -12.86 -0.04
CA VAL A 640 9.57 -13.02 -0.44
C VAL A 640 10.45 -13.45 0.74
N ARG A 641 10.34 -12.74 1.87
CA ARG A 641 11.13 -13.04 3.08
C ARG A 641 10.78 -14.40 3.66
N GLN A 642 9.51 -14.79 3.62
CA GLN A 642 9.09 -16.12 4.07
C GLN A 642 9.63 -17.22 3.17
N PHE A 643 9.62 -17.01 1.86
CA PHE A 643 10.12 -18.01 0.91
C PHE A 643 11.63 -18.22 1.05
N LEU A 644 12.41 -17.15 1.22
CA LEU A 644 13.85 -17.21 1.51
C LEU A 644 14.16 -17.94 2.84
N ALA A 645 13.28 -17.81 3.82
CA ALA A 645 13.44 -18.41 5.14
C ALA A 645 13.03 -19.89 5.21
N ARG A 646 12.57 -20.48 4.10
CA ARG A 646 12.00 -21.83 4.09
C ARG A 646 13.07 -22.87 4.37
N LEU A 647 14.22 -22.78 3.71
CA LEU A 647 15.42 -23.50 4.11
C LEU A 647 15.93 -22.90 5.43
N ARG A 648 15.93 -23.70 6.50
CA ARG A 648 16.37 -23.23 7.83
C ARG A 648 17.88 -23.15 7.98
N GLU A 649 18.62 -23.90 7.17
CA GLU A 649 20.08 -23.91 7.21
C GLU A 649 20.65 -22.53 6.81
N PRO A 650 21.59 -21.96 7.59
CA PRO A 650 22.08 -20.60 7.41
C PRO A 650 23.20 -20.50 6.37
N VAL A 651 22.97 -21.08 5.18
CA VAL A 651 23.86 -20.89 4.02
C VAL A 651 23.69 -19.52 3.35
N ASP A 652 24.54 -19.17 2.39
CA ASP A 652 24.46 -17.90 1.70
C ASP A 652 23.21 -17.78 0.82
N ARG A 653 22.66 -16.56 0.73
CA ARG A 653 21.49 -16.21 -0.08
C ARG A 653 21.91 -15.25 -1.19
N HIS A 654 21.64 -15.58 -2.44
CA HIS A 654 21.89 -14.74 -3.60
C HIS A 654 20.58 -14.25 -4.18
N ILE A 655 20.29 -12.94 -4.07
CA ILE A 655 18.97 -12.41 -4.41
C ILE A 655 19.01 -11.30 -5.44
N TRP A 656 18.18 -11.46 -6.48
CA TRP A 656 17.75 -10.35 -7.32
C TRP A 656 16.29 -10.03 -7.04
N ILE A 657 16.02 -8.76 -6.74
CA ILE A 657 14.66 -8.27 -6.51
C ILE A 657 14.38 -7.14 -7.51
N ALA A 658 13.21 -7.14 -8.14
CA ALA A 658 12.77 -6.04 -8.98
C ALA A 658 12.75 -4.73 -8.19
N LYS A 659 13.22 -3.63 -8.80
CA LYS A 659 13.23 -2.31 -8.12
C LYS A 659 11.85 -1.88 -7.62
N ARG A 660 10.80 -2.29 -8.34
CA ARG A 660 9.39 -1.98 -8.03
C ARG A 660 8.55 -3.25 -8.05
N GLY A 661 7.52 -3.27 -7.22
CA GLY A 661 6.48 -4.28 -7.23
C GLY A 661 5.59 -4.19 -8.48
N LEU A 662 4.83 -5.24 -8.72
CA LEU A 662 3.82 -5.39 -9.76
C LEU A 662 2.45 -5.60 -9.11
N GLY A 663 1.41 -5.10 -9.77
CA GLY A 663 0.05 -5.17 -9.25
C GLY A 663 -0.25 -4.08 -8.23
N GLN A 664 -1.48 -3.58 -8.25
CA GLN A 664 -1.97 -2.55 -7.34
C GLN A 664 -3.27 -3.03 -6.71
N VAL A 665 -3.51 -2.67 -5.45
CA VAL A 665 -4.79 -2.91 -4.79
C VAL A 665 -5.73 -1.75 -5.12
N GLY A 666 -6.93 -2.06 -5.60
CA GLY A 666 -7.93 -1.08 -6.03
C GLY A 666 -7.37 -0.10 -7.06
N ASN A 667 -7.42 1.20 -6.76
CA ASN A 667 -6.92 2.26 -7.65
C ASN A 667 -5.41 2.57 -7.47
N GLY A 668 -4.68 1.75 -6.72
CA GLY A 668 -3.25 1.94 -6.45
C GLY A 668 -2.93 3.12 -5.51
N SER A 669 -3.91 3.64 -4.78
CA SER A 669 -3.69 4.72 -3.82
C SER A 669 -3.10 4.20 -2.51
N ALA A 670 -2.11 4.91 -1.99
CA ALA A 670 -1.60 4.72 -0.64
C ALA A 670 -2.39 5.54 0.41
N SER A 671 -3.46 6.23 0.00
CA SER A 671 -4.36 6.96 0.90
C SER A 671 -5.61 6.12 1.16
N PHE A 672 -5.84 5.78 2.43
CA PHE A 672 -6.98 4.97 2.88
C PHE A 672 -8.31 5.53 2.38
N LYS A 673 -8.54 6.84 2.58
CA LYS A 673 -9.77 7.51 2.14
C LYS A 673 -9.97 7.39 0.63
N SER A 674 -8.93 7.63 -0.17
CA SER A 674 -8.99 7.58 -1.63
C SER A 674 -9.21 6.16 -2.14
N LEU A 675 -8.64 5.15 -1.49
CA LEU A 675 -8.79 3.75 -1.86
C LEU A 675 -10.21 3.26 -1.55
N VAL A 676 -10.68 3.42 -0.31
CA VAL A 676 -12.02 2.96 0.10
C VAL A 676 -13.14 3.72 -0.59
N SER A 677 -13.05 5.06 -0.67
CA SER A 677 -14.10 5.84 -1.34
C SER A 677 -14.21 5.50 -2.83
N SER A 678 -13.12 5.09 -3.48
CA SER A 678 -13.17 4.61 -4.86
C SER A 678 -14.00 3.34 -4.99
N GLN A 679 -13.85 2.38 -4.08
CA GLN A 679 -14.61 1.12 -4.15
C GLN A 679 -16.10 1.35 -3.92
N LYS A 680 -16.46 2.18 -2.92
CA LYS A 680 -17.85 2.54 -2.66
C LYS A 680 -18.48 3.30 -3.83
N ALA A 681 -17.76 4.24 -4.43
CA ALA A 681 -18.26 5.01 -5.56
C ALA A 681 -18.52 4.14 -6.81
N ILE A 682 -17.61 3.19 -7.12
CA ILE A 682 -17.81 2.26 -8.24
C ILE A 682 -18.98 1.31 -7.96
N ALA A 683 -19.11 0.83 -6.72
CA ALA A 683 -20.20 -0.07 -6.34
C ALA A 683 -21.56 0.62 -6.46
N SER A 684 -21.68 1.83 -5.92
CA SER A 684 -22.88 2.66 -6.05
C SER A 684 -23.26 2.91 -7.51
N LEU A 685 -22.27 3.21 -8.36
CA LEU A 685 -22.51 3.41 -9.79
C LEU A 685 -23.00 2.12 -10.50
N ASN A 686 -22.42 0.97 -10.17
CA ASN A 686 -22.87 -0.32 -10.72
C ASN A 686 -24.28 -0.69 -10.25
N LEU A 687 -24.61 -0.47 -8.97
CA LEU A 687 -25.96 -0.70 -8.44
C LEU A 687 -27.00 0.20 -9.13
N GLN A 688 -26.63 1.46 -9.39
CA GLN A 688 -27.48 2.37 -10.16
C GLN A 688 -27.76 1.86 -11.57
N PHE A 689 -26.76 1.32 -12.27
CA PHE A 689 -26.97 0.72 -13.60
C PHE A 689 -27.79 -0.58 -13.58
N LEU A 690 -27.80 -1.27 -12.44
CA LEU A 690 -28.65 -2.44 -12.20
C LEU A 690 -30.06 -2.06 -11.72
N GLU A 691 -30.34 -0.77 -11.46
CA GLU A 691 -31.59 -0.29 -10.86
C GLU A 691 -31.89 -0.92 -9.49
N VAL A 692 -30.83 -1.22 -8.72
CA VAL A 692 -30.94 -1.70 -7.34
C VAL A 692 -30.80 -0.52 -6.39
N GLU A 693 -31.76 -0.35 -5.49
CA GLU A 693 -31.70 0.68 -4.45
C GLU A 693 -30.57 0.37 -3.46
N GLY A 694 -29.60 1.27 -3.34
CA GLY A 694 -28.37 1.03 -2.56
C GLY A 694 -28.61 0.70 -1.08
N ASP A 695 -29.64 1.27 -0.46
CA ASP A 695 -29.96 1.06 0.96
C ASP A 695 -30.51 -0.34 1.26
N THR A 696 -30.90 -1.09 0.23
CA THR A 696 -31.34 -2.49 0.36
C THR A 696 -30.18 -3.48 0.48
N VAL A 697 -28.94 -3.01 0.26
CA VAL A 697 -27.75 -3.86 0.20
C VAL A 697 -26.84 -3.61 1.40
N ARG A 698 -26.63 -4.65 2.21
CA ARG A 698 -25.71 -4.63 3.35
C ARG A 698 -24.27 -4.79 2.89
N THR A 699 -23.35 -4.03 3.49
CA THR A 699 -21.91 -4.07 3.17
C THR A 699 -21.09 -4.35 4.44
N PHE A 700 -19.84 -4.77 4.26
CA PHE A 700 -18.93 -5.10 5.37
C PHE A 700 -17.91 -3.98 5.59
N ASP A 701 -18.36 -2.83 6.08
CA ASP A 701 -17.52 -1.64 6.25
C ASP A 701 -16.29 -1.83 7.15
N ASP A 702 -16.41 -2.68 8.17
CA ASP A 702 -15.32 -3.06 9.06
C ASP A 702 -14.24 -3.87 8.32
N ALA A 703 -14.66 -4.89 7.57
CA ALA A 703 -13.77 -5.69 6.73
C ALA A 703 -13.15 -4.85 5.60
N LEU A 704 -13.93 -3.94 5.00
CA LEU A 704 -13.47 -3.01 3.96
C LEU A 704 -12.44 -2.03 4.51
N THR A 705 -12.58 -1.62 5.78
CA THR A 705 -11.59 -0.78 6.48
C THR A 705 -10.25 -1.51 6.62
N ILE A 706 -10.26 -2.79 7.02
CA ILE A 706 -9.04 -3.59 7.10
C ILE A 706 -8.45 -3.83 5.71
N TRP A 707 -9.26 -4.22 4.73
CA TRP A 707 -8.84 -4.37 3.34
C TRP A 707 -8.18 -3.10 2.80
N GLY A 708 -8.77 -1.94 3.06
CA GLY A 708 -8.25 -0.64 2.62
C GLY A 708 -6.90 -0.30 3.25
N ARG A 709 -6.69 -0.62 4.54
CA ARG A 709 -5.41 -0.38 5.22
C ARG A 709 -4.32 -1.34 4.73
N ILE A 710 -4.63 -2.63 4.59
CA ILE A 710 -3.69 -3.60 3.97
C ILE A 710 -3.37 -3.18 2.52
N GLY A 711 -4.37 -2.76 1.76
CA GLY A 711 -4.20 -2.26 0.40
C GLY A 711 -3.30 -1.03 0.32
N CYS A 712 -3.41 -0.08 1.26
CA CYS A 712 -2.52 1.07 1.33
C CYS A 712 -1.09 0.69 1.71
N ARG A 713 -0.90 -0.29 2.62
CA ARG A 713 0.40 -0.87 2.98
C ARG A 713 1.11 -1.42 1.74
N ILE A 714 0.40 -2.25 0.96
CA ILE A 714 0.92 -2.84 -0.29
C ILE A 714 1.19 -1.75 -1.32
N ASN A 715 0.24 -0.85 -1.56
CA ASN A 715 0.39 0.21 -2.56
C ASN A 715 1.56 1.15 -2.24
N ALA A 716 1.84 1.39 -0.97
CA ALA A 716 2.97 2.20 -0.52
C ALA A 716 4.33 1.48 -0.70
N SER A 717 4.38 0.13 -0.62
CA SER A 717 5.62 -0.63 -0.81
C SER A 717 6.00 -0.82 -2.29
N ILE A 718 5.06 -0.74 -3.23
CA ILE A 718 5.31 -0.95 -4.69
C ILE A 718 6.49 -0.10 -5.23
N PRO A 719 6.58 1.22 -4.99
CA PRO A 719 7.65 2.04 -5.58
C PRO A 719 9.04 1.75 -5.01
N THR A 720 9.11 1.18 -3.80
CA THR A 720 10.31 0.93 -2.99
C THR A 720 10.44 -0.56 -2.64
N TYR A 721 9.90 -1.44 -3.48
CA TYR A 721 9.74 -2.87 -3.19
C TYR A 721 11.05 -3.57 -2.78
N ARG A 722 12.09 -3.40 -3.60
CA ARG A 722 13.45 -3.92 -3.31
C ARG A 722 13.99 -3.38 -1.99
N GLU A 723 13.94 -2.07 -1.80
CA GLU A 723 14.46 -1.38 -0.62
C GLU A 723 13.75 -1.86 0.65
N THR A 724 12.43 -2.06 0.57
CA THR A 724 11.60 -2.55 1.68
C THR A 724 11.96 -3.98 2.06
N ILE A 725 12.15 -4.88 1.09
CA ILE A 725 12.58 -6.27 1.35
C ILE A 725 13.97 -6.31 1.99
N CYS A 726 14.94 -5.59 1.42
CA CYS A 726 16.32 -5.56 1.93
C CYS A 726 16.36 -5.03 3.37
N ARG A 727 15.69 -3.89 3.63
CA ARG A 727 15.59 -3.30 4.97
C ARG A 727 14.96 -4.26 5.97
N ASN A 728 13.92 -5.00 5.58
CA ASN A 728 13.26 -5.94 6.46
C ASN A 728 14.12 -7.19 6.73
N LEU A 729 14.91 -7.66 5.76
CA LEU A 729 15.89 -8.74 5.98
C LEU A 729 17.00 -8.30 6.97
N GLU A 730 17.48 -7.07 6.88
CA GLU A 730 18.42 -6.50 7.86
C GLU A 730 17.78 -6.35 9.25
N ARG A 731 16.52 -5.90 9.32
CA ARG A 731 15.75 -5.83 10.58
C ARG A 731 15.58 -7.21 11.23
N GLU A 732 15.39 -8.26 10.43
CA GLU A 732 15.37 -9.66 10.87
C GLU A 732 16.73 -10.15 11.37
N GLY A 733 17.80 -9.38 11.18
CA GLY A 733 19.13 -9.67 11.71
C GLY A 733 20.10 -10.25 10.69
N HIS A 734 19.77 -10.28 9.40
CA HIS A 734 20.64 -10.78 8.35
C HIS A 734 21.60 -9.70 7.81
N THR A 735 22.66 -10.11 7.13
CA THR A 735 23.69 -9.21 6.60
C THR A 735 23.57 -9.11 5.08
N LEU A 736 23.44 -7.88 4.56
CA LEU A 736 23.38 -7.62 3.12
C LEU A 736 24.77 -7.21 2.59
N VAL A 737 25.20 -7.79 1.47
CA VAL A 737 26.42 -7.43 0.75
C VAL A 737 26.11 -7.28 -0.74
N ASN A 738 26.78 -6.35 -1.42
CA ASN A 738 26.59 -6.17 -2.86
C ASN A 738 27.30 -7.29 -3.62
N ALA A 739 26.58 -7.95 -4.53
CA ALA A 739 27.13 -8.99 -5.37
C ALA A 739 28.13 -8.41 -6.39
N SER A 740 29.14 -9.20 -6.74
CA SER A 740 30.11 -8.88 -7.80
C SER A 740 29.44 -8.64 -9.15
N ARG A 741 30.05 -7.79 -9.97
CA ARG A 741 29.57 -7.44 -11.30
C ARG A 741 30.47 -8.00 -12.39
N THR A 742 29.86 -8.62 -13.39
CA THR A 742 30.55 -9.16 -14.58
C THR A 742 29.98 -8.50 -15.85
N ASP A 743 30.80 -7.84 -16.66
CA ASP A 743 30.33 -7.23 -17.92
C ASP A 743 30.28 -8.27 -19.07
N GLY A 744 29.61 -7.94 -20.18
CA GLY A 744 29.55 -8.80 -21.39
C GLY A 744 28.56 -9.97 -21.33
N LEU A 745 27.36 -9.76 -20.78
CA LEU A 745 26.34 -10.81 -20.57
C LEU A 745 25.26 -10.89 -21.66
N GLU A 746 25.48 -10.27 -22.82
CA GLU A 746 24.54 -10.23 -23.94
C GLU A 746 24.26 -11.63 -24.49
N ALA A 747 25.29 -12.45 -24.63
CA ALA A 747 25.17 -13.83 -25.11
C ALA A 747 24.36 -14.70 -24.13
N LEU A 748 24.60 -14.54 -22.82
CA LEU A 748 23.83 -15.23 -21.78
C LEU A 748 22.35 -14.84 -21.84
N ASN A 749 22.07 -13.54 -21.97
CA ASN A 749 20.70 -13.05 -22.08
C ASN A 749 20.02 -13.57 -23.36
N ALA A 750 20.74 -13.64 -24.48
CA ALA A 750 20.22 -14.20 -25.72
C ALA A 750 19.89 -15.70 -25.59
N ALA A 751 20.78 -16.49 -24.96
CA ALA A 751 20.57 -17.92 -24.76
C ALA A 751 19.31 -18.22 -23.93
N VAL A 752 19.12 -17.58 -22.77
CA VAL A 752 17.91 -17.78 -21.95
C VAL A 752 16.64 -17.26 -22.65
N THR A 753 16.77 -16.22 -23.48
CA THR A 753 15.67 -15.68 -24.31
C THR A 753 15.19 -16.70 -25.32
N GLN A 754 16.12 -17.39 -25.99
CA GLN A 754 15.84 -18.43 -26.98
C GLN A 754 15.17 -19.64 -26.36
N VAL A 755 15.67 -20.13 -25.21
CA VAL A 755 15.04 -21.25 -24.47
C VAL A 755 13.58 -20.95 -24.15
N ARG A 756 13.32 -19.75 -23.60
CA ARG A 756 11.97 -19.31 -23.26
C ARG A 756 11.06 -19.19 -24.48
N ASP A 757 11.55 -18.68 -25.62
CA ASP A 757 10.73 -18.55 -26.84
C ASP A 757 10.36 -19.92 -27.43
N ALA A 758 11.33 -20.83 -27.53
CA ALA A 758 11.09 -22.19 -28.02
C ALA A 758 10.08 -22.94 -27.14
N GLN A 759 10.22 -22.82 -25.82
CA GLN A 759 9.31 -23.46 -24.86
C GLN A 759 7.89 -22.85 -24.92
N LYS A 760 7.77 -21.53 -25.08
CA LYS A 760 6.48 -20.84 -25.26
C LYS A 760 5.76 -21.37 -26.50
N GLN A 761 6.47 -21.48 -27.62
CA GLN A 761 5.91 -22.01 -28.87
C GLN A 761 5.47 -23.47 -28.73
N ALA A 762 6.28 -24.32 -28.12
CA ALA A 762 5.96 -25.72 -27.91
C ALA A 762 4.72 -25.92 -27.02
N GLU A 763 4.58 -25.17 -25.92
CA GLU A 763 3.41 -25.26 -25.04
C GLU A 763 2.13 -24.78 -25.74
N TYR A 764 2.20 -23.71 -26.54
CA TYR A 764 1.03 -23.22 -27.28
C TYR A 764 0.59 -24.19 -28.39
N ALA A 765 1.55 -24.86 -29.04
CA ALA A 765 1.25 -25.94 -29.98
C ALA A 765 0.61 -27.14 -29.28
N ALA A 766 1.10 -27.52 -28.09
CA ALA A 766 0.55 -28.63 -27.31
C ALA A 766 -0.87 -28.35 -26.82
N ILE A 767 -1.17 -27.12 -26.36
CA ILE A 767 -2.54 -26.72 -25.98
C ILE A 767 -3.48 -26.77 -27.19
N ALA A 768 -3.06 -26.25 -28.34
CA ALA A 768 -3.86 -26.31 -29.56
C ALA A 768 -4.12 -27.76 -30.03
N ALA A 769 -3.11 -28.62 -29.92
CA ALA A 769 -3.20 -30.03 -30.30
C ALA A 769 -3.89 -30.93 -29.26
N ALA A 770 -4.20 -30.44 -28.06
CA ALA A 770 -4.82 -31.23 -27.00
C ALA A 770 -6.17 -31.81 -27.45
N ALA A 771 -6.53 -32.97 -26.89
CA ALA A 771 -7.82 -33.61 -27.20
C ALA A 771 -9.00 -32.71 -26.81
N VAL A 772 -10.03 -32.69 -27.65
CA VAL A 772 -11.31 -32.03 -27.32
C VAL A 772 -12.04 -32.89 -26.31
N ILE A 773 -12.55 -32.27 -25.26
CA ILE A 773 -13.27 -32.93 -24.16
C ILE A 773 -14.72 -32.45 -24.12
N THR A 774 -15.59 -33.23 -23.48
CA THR A 774 -16.99 -32.84 -23.24
C THR A 774 -17.10 -31.87 -22.06
N GLU A 775 -18.24 -31.17 -21.93
CA GLU A 775 -18.49 -30.29 -20.77
C GLU A 775 -18.43 -31.05 -19.44
N GLN A 776 -18.92 -32.30 -19.42
CA GLN A 776 -18.83 -33.15 -18.24
C GLN A 776 -17.37 -33.45 -17.88
N GLN A 777 -16.55 -33.84 -18.86
CA GLN A 777 -15.12 -34.10 -18.65
C GLN A 777 -14.39 -32.82 -18.21
N TYR A 778 -14.77 -31.67 -18.74
CA TYR A 778 -14.20 -30.39 -18.34
C TYR A 778 -14.50 -30.06 -16.88
N GLU A 779 -15.74 -30.22 -16.41
CA GLU A 779 -16.09 -29.99 -15.00
C GLU A 779 -15.45 -31.05 -14.07
N GLU A 780 -15.36 -32.31 -14.51
CA GLU A 780 -14.60 -33.36 -13.80
C GLU A 780 -13.11 -32.98 -13.66
N LEU A 781 -12.47 -32.54 -14.76
CA LEU A 781 -11.09 -32.09 -14.74
C LEU A 781 -10.91 -30.87 -13.85
N LYS A 782 -11.81 -29.88 -13.92
CA LYS A 782 -11.75 -28.66 -13.10
C LYS A 782 -11.85 -28.98 -11.60
N ALA A 783 -12.68 -29.94 -11.22
CA ALA A 783 -12.81 -30.44 -9.85
C ALA A 783 -11.63 -31.33 -9.40
N LYS A 784 -10.89 -31.93 -10.35
CA LYS A 784 -9.76 -32.83 -10.08
C LYS A 784 -8.60 -32.08 -9.41
N LYS A 785 -8.15 -32.58 -8.25
CA LYS A 785 -7.03 -31.98 -7.50
C LYS A 785 -5.65 -32.29 -8.12
N THR A 786 -5.49 -33.50 -8.65
CA THR A 786 -4.25 -33.96 -9.29
C THR A 786 -4.43 -33.99 -10.79
N LYS A 787 -3.62 -33.23 -11.52
CA LYS A 787 -3.68 -33.15 -12.99
C LYS A 787 -2.29 -33.30 -13.56
N ASN A 788 -2.16 -34.14 -14.58
CA ASN A 788 -0.94 -34.17 -15.39
C ASN A 788 -0.95 -33.04 -16.43
N GLU A 789 0.14 -32.90 -17.18
CA GLU A 789 0.27 -31.80 -18.16
C GLU A 789 -0.73 -31.90 -19.31
N ALA A 790 -1.05 -33.11 -19.79
CA ALA A 790 -2.01 -33.32 -20.87
C ALA A 790 -3.43 -32.91 -20.47
N GLU A 791 -3.85 -33.27 -19.25
CA GLU A 791 -5.14 -32.88 -18.67
C GLU A 791 -5.24 -31.36 -18.51
N PHE A 792 -4.16 -30.69 -18.09
CA PHE A 792 -4.12 -29.23 -18.02
C PHE A 792 -4.29 -28.59 -19.41
N PHE A 793 -3.68 -29.16 -20.44
CA PHE A 793 -3.84 -28.66 -21.81
C PHE A 793 -5.24 -28.87 -22.35
N GLN A 794 -5.89 -30.00 -22.04
CA GLN A 794 -7.28 -30.27 -22.38
C GLN A 794 -8.23 -29.25 -21.72
N GLU A 795 -8.08 -29.01 -20.42
CA GLU A 795 -8.85 -28.00 -19.67
C GLU A 795 -8.66 -26.60 -20.26
N ARG A 796 -7.41 -26.21 -20.54
CA ARG A 796 -7.09 -24.91 -21.13
C ARG A 796 -7.69 -24.76 -22.53
N LYS A 797 -7.62 -25.79 -23.37
CA LYS A 797 -8.20 -25.79 -24.72
C LYS A 797 -9.72 -25.67 -24.64
N HIS A 798 -10.38 -26.45 -23.79
CA HIS A 798 -11.84 -26.39 -23.60
C HIS A 798 -12.30 -25.02 -23.13
N PHE A 799 -11.63 -24.43 -22.14
CA PHE A 799 -11.92 -23.07 -21.68
C PHE A 799 -11.84 -22.04 -22.81
N LEU A 800 -10.78 -22.08 -23.62
CA LEU A 800 -10.61 -21.15 -24.75
C LEU A 800 -11.70 -21.38 -25.80
N HIS A 801 -11.99 -22.64 -26.14
CA HIS A 801 -13.05 -22.98 -27.09
C HIS A 801 -14.41 -22.49 -26.61
N GLN A 802 -14.80 -22.78 -25.36
CA GLN A 802 -16.08 -22.37 -24.78
C GLN A 802 -16.21 -20.83 -24.69
N TYR A 803 -15.12 -20.14 -24.34
CA TYR A 803 -15.12 -18.70 -24.19
C TYR A 803 -15.19 -17.97 -25.53
N TYR A 804 -14.34 -18.32 -26.48
CA TYR A 804 -14.23 -17.67 -27.80
C TYR A 804 -15.19 -18.25 -28.84
N GLN A 805 -15.79 -19.41 -28.57
CA GLN A 805 -16.71 -20.14 -29.47
C GLN A 805 -16.08 -20.48 -30.83
N THR A 806 -14.78 -20.70 -30.87
CA THR A 806 -14.03 -21.03 -32.09
C THR A 806 -13.01 -22.13 -31.81
N ASP A 807 -12.48 -22.74 -32.87
CA ASP A 807 -11.36 -23.67 -32.76
C ASP A 807 -10.13 -23.00 -32.16
N VAL A 808 -9.39 -23.75 -31.36
CA VAL A 808 -8.25 -23.24 -30.59
C VAL A 808 -6.96 -23.60 -31.30
N ASP A 809 -6.32 -22.59 -31.88
CA ASP A 809 -4.96 -22.67 -32.42
C ASP A 809 -3.93 -22.00 -31.49
N SER A 810 -2.64 -22.11 -31.84
CA SER A 810 -1.56 -21.52 -31.03
C SER A 810 -1.60 -19.99 -31.02
N GLU A 811 -2.19 -19.34 -32.03
CA GLU A 811 -2.31 -17.90 -32.11
C GLU A 811 -3.35 -17.38 -31.11
N LEU A 812 -4.51 -18.03 -31.02
CA LEU A 812 -5.55 -17.73 -30.04
C LEU A 812 -5.05 -17.92 -28.61
N VAL A 813 -4.31 -19.01 -28.35
CA VAL A 813 -3.66 -19.23 -27.05
C VAL A 813 -2.75 -18.06 -26.72
N ALA A 814 -1.90 -17.63 -27.67
CA ALA A 814 -0.98 -16.50 -27.49
C ALA A 814 -1.71 -15.17 -27.21
N LYS A 815 -2.75 -14.86 -28.00
CA LYS A 815 -3.59 -13.65 -27.84
C LYS A 815 -4.23 -13.61 -26.45
N ASP A 816 -4.88 -14.69 -26.02
CA ASP A 816 -5.54 -14.77 -24.72
C ASP A 816 -4.57 -14.51 -23.57
N ASP A 817 -3.43 -15.20 -23.63
CA ASP A 817 -2.34 -15.08 -22.69
C ASP A 817 -1.80 -13.64 -22.63
N ASP A 818 -1.66 -12.95 -23.78
CA ASP A 818 -1.14 -11.58 -23.91
C ASP A 818 -2.20 -10.49 -23.55
N GLY A 819 -3.34 -10.90 -23.01
CA GLY A 819 -4.33 -9.99 -22.42
C GLY A 819 -5.45 -9.54 -23.38
N TRP A 820 -5.63 -10.25 -24.50
CA TRP A 820 -6.67 -9.95 -25.49
C TRP A 820 -8.09 -10.11 -24.93
N ARG A 821 -8.30 -11.13 -24.07
CA ARG A 821 -9.61 -11.45 -23.49
C ARG A 821 -10.36 -10.26 -22.87
N PRO A 822 -9.83 -9.56 -21.85
CA PRO A 822 -10.53 -8.42 -21.25
C PRO A 822 -10.73 -7.26 -22.24
N GLN A 823 -9.85 -7.10 -23.24
CA GLN A 823 -9.94 -6.03 -24.24
C GLN A 823 -11.13 -6.23 -25.18
N ILE A 824 -11.21 -7.40 -25.82
CA ILE A 824 -12.29 -7.67 -26.77
C ILE A 824 -13.64 -7.84 -26.06
N ARG A 825 -13.66 -8.36 -24.83
CA ARG A 825 -14.89 -8.42 -24.02
C ARG A 825 -15.47 -7.04 -23.78
N LEU A 826 -14.62 -6.07 -23.43
CA LEU A 826 -15.07 -4.70 -23.20
C LEU A 826 -15.49 -4.02 -24.50
N HIS A 827 -14.80 -4.29 -25.60
CA HIS A 827 -15.13 -3.76 -26.92
C HIS A 827 -16.48 -4.30 -27.44
N TYR A 828 -16.76 -5.60 -27.25
CA TYR A 828 -18.04 -6.22 -27.59
C TYR A 828 -19.20 -5.54 -26.85
N TYR A 829 -19.16 -5.46 -25.52
CA TYR A 829 -20.24 -4.84 -24.73
C TYR A 829 -20.34 -3.31 -24.91
N LEU A 830 -19.30 -2.67 -25.46
CA LEU A 830 -19.36 -1.27 -25.88
C LEU A 830 -20.14 -1.08 -27.18
N THR A 831 -20.11 -2.09 -28.07
CA THR A 831 -20.65 -2.06 -29.43
C THR A 831 -21.81 -3.05 -29.59
N LEU A 832 -21.60 -4.19 -30.26
CA LEU A 832 -22.64 -5.17 -30.63
C LEU A 832 -23.34 -5.79 -29.42
N GLY A 833 -22.59 -6.06 -28.36
CA GLY A 833 -23.10 -6.69 -27.14
C GLY A 833 -23.85 -5.76 -26.20
N GLN A 834 -23.94 -4.47 -26.51
CA GLN A 834 -24.51 -3.45 -25.62
C GLN A 834 -25.93 -3.77 -25.15
N PRO A 835 -26.87 -4.28 -25.98
CA PRO A 835 -28.23 -4.60 -25.55
C PRO A 835 -28.29 -5.66 -24.45
N TYR A 836 -27.28 -6.54 -24.37
CA TYR A 836 -27.22 -7.67 -23.42
C TYR A 836 -26.43 -7.35 -22.15
N LEU A 837 -25.79 -6.18 -22.06
CA LEU A 837 -24.90 -5.81 -20.95
C LEU A 837 -25.63 -5.81 -19.60
N LYS A 838 -26.83 -5.21 -19.53
CA LYS A 838 -27.61 -5.12 -18.28
C LYS A 838 -28.01 -6.52 -17.78
N GLU A 839 -28.50 -7.37 -18.67
CA GLU A 839 -28.89 -8.75 -18.37
C GLU A 839 -27.68 -9.57 -17.87
N ARG A 840 -26.52 -9.41 -18.51
CA ARG A 840 -25.25 -10.04 -18.09
C ARG A 840 -24.81 -9.60 -16.69
N ASP A 841 -24.83 -8.30 -16.42
CA ASP A 841 -24.41 -7.73 -15.13
C ASP A 841 -25.40 -8.14 -14.02
N ALA A 842 -26.71 -8.17 -14.32
CA ALA A 842 -27.75 -8.63 -13.40
C ALA A 842 -27.61 -10.12 -13.06
N HIS A 843 -27.37 -10.98 -14.05
CA HIS A 843 -27.08 -12.40 -13.81
C HIS A 843 -25.81 -12.59 -12.95
N THR A 844 -24.76 -11.83 -13.26
CA THR A 844 -23.50 -11.86 -12.47
C THR A 844 -23.73 -11.40 -11.03
N PHE A 845 -24.59 -10.40 -10.82
CA PHE A 845 -24.99 -9.97 -9.48
C PHE A 845 -25.79 -11.06 -8.76
N ALA A 846 -26.87 -11.57 -9.36
CA ALA A 846 -27.74 -12.59 -8.75
C ALA A 846 -26.98 -13.88 -8.37
N SER A 847 -26.11 -14.38 -9.25
CA SER A 847 -25.35 -15.62 -9.01
C SER A 847 -24.35 -15.56 -7.84
N LYS A 848 -24.01 -14.37 -7.34
CA LYS A 848 -22.97 -14.18 -6.31
C LYS A 848 -23.45 -13.44 -5.06
N HIS A 849 -24.70 -12.99 -5.05
CA HIS A 849 -25.25 -12.14 -3.99
C HIS A 849 -26.62 -12.67 -3.52
N SER A 850 -26.68 -13.96 -3.21
CA SER A 850 -27.82 -14.59 -2.56
C SER A 850 -27.82 -14.23 -1.06
N GLY A 851 -28.55 -13.18 -0.66
CA GLY A 851 -28.70 -12.82 0.75
C GLY A 851 -28.73 -11.32 1.08
N GLY A 852 -28.68 -10.42 0.08
CA GLY A 852 -28.75 -8.98 0.32
C GLY A 852 -27.45 -8.36 0.86
N GLU A 853 -26.35 -9.11 0.84
CA GLU A 853 -25.02 -8.67 1.30
C GLU A 853 -24.05 -8.53 0.12
N LEU A 854 -23.12 -7.57 0.21
CA LEU A 854 -22.23 -7.17 -0.86
C LEU A 854 -20.80 -6.99 -0.36
N TRP A 855 -19.84 -7.58 -1.09
CA TRP A 855 -18.43 -7.25 -0.98
C TRP A 855 -17.98 -6.42 -2.19
N GLU A 856 -17.87 -5.11 -1.99
CA GLU A 856 -17.69 -4.13 -3.07
C GLU A 856 -16.47 -4.40 -3.97
N PRO A 857 -15.27 -4.75 -3.45
CA PRO A 857 -14.12 -5.01 -4.31
C PRO A 857 -14.33 -6.14 -5.32
N THR A 858 -15.03 -7.23 -4.93
CA THR A 858 -15.32 -8.34 -5.85
C THR A 858 -16.43 -7.97 -6.82
N PHE A 859 -17.50 -7.36 -6.32
CA PHE A 859 -18.59 -6.86 -7.15
C PHE A 859 -18.08 -5.93 -8.26
N ASN A 860 -17.30 -4.90 -7.90
CA ASN A 860 -16.75 -3.93 -8.85
C ASN A 860 -15.93 -4.56 -9.98
N ARG A 861 -15.18 -5.63 -9.66
CA ARG A 861 -14.35 -6.33 -10.65
C ARG A 861 -15.19 -7.19 -11.60
N ASP A 862 -16.30 -7.73 -11.10
CA ASP A 862 -17.20 -8.61 -11.84
C ASP A 862 -18.13 -7.84 -12.78
N GLN A 863 -18.42 -6.58 -12.51
CA GLN A 863 -19.28 -5.73 -13.35
C GLN A 863 -18.55 -5.07 -14.52
N LEU A 864 -19.31 -4.80 -15.59
CA LEU A 864 -18.82 -4.10 -16.80
C LEU A 864 -19.52 -2.76 -17.04
N SER A 865 -20.73 -2.56 -16.50
CA SER A 865 -21.56 -1.37 -16.74
C SER A 865 -20.83 -0.06 -16.46
N ALA A 866 -20.18 0.09 -15.30
CA ALA A 866 -19.40 1.30 -15.01
C ALA A 866 -18.27 1.55 -16.01
N LYS A 867 -17.59 0.49 -16.48
CA LYS A 867 -16.48 0.61 -17.44
C LYS A 867 -16.98 1.02 -18.81
N VAL A 868 -18.01 0.33 -19.32
CA VAL A 868 -18.60 0.61 -20.64
C VAL A 868 -19.16 2.02 -20.69
N ASN A 869 -19.94 2.43 -19.69
CA ASN A 869 -20.53 3.77 -19.66
C ASN A 869 -19.47 4.87 -19.56
N LEU A 870 -18.41 4.67 -18.75
CA LEU A 870 -17.31 5.63 -18.70
C LEU A 870 -16.60 5.76 -20.06
N ILE A 871 -16.36 4.65 -20.77
CA ILE A 871 -15.76 4.66 -22.10
C ILE A 871 -16.63 5.40 -23.12
N LYS A 872 -17.96 5.24 -23.05
CA LYS A 872 -18.90 6.02 -23.87
C LYS A 872 -18.81 7.51 -23.56
N THR A 873 -18.82 7.89 -22.28
CA THR A 873 -18.72 9.30 -21.86
C THR A 873 -17.41 9.95 -22.30
N LEU A 874 -16.32 9.18 -22.42
CA LEU A 874 -15.03 9.67 -22.91
C LEU A 874 -15.00 9.89 -24.44
N GLY A 875 -16.05 9.51 -25.17
CA GLY A 875 -16.16 9.69 -26.63
C GLY A 875 -15.23 8.77 -27.42
N LEU A 876 -14.89 7.58 -26.89
CA LEU A 876 -13.95 6.68 -27.57
C LEU A 876 -14.50 6.11 -28.89
N LEU A 877 -15.82 5.99 -29.03
CA LEU A 877 -16.45 5.49 -30.25
C LEU A 877 -16.25 6.45 -31.43
N ASP A 878 -16.18 7.76 -31.17
CA ASP A 878 -15.92 8.78 -32.19
C ASP A 878 -14.50 8.71 -32.77
N LEU A 879 -13.61 7.93 -32.14
CA LEU A 879 -12.25 7.68 -32.60
C LEU A 879 -12.13 6.41 -33.45
N LEU A 880 -13.25 5.70 -33.70
CA LEU A 880 -13.28 4.42 -34.41
C LEU A 880 -13.77 4.57 -35.86
N ASN A 881 -13.65 5.75 -36.45
CA ASN A 881 -14.00 5.98 -37.86
C ASN A 881 -12.78 5.76 -38.77
N PRO A 882 -12.78 4.74 -39.65
CA PRO A 882 -11.67 4.49 -40.57
C PRO A 882 -11.46 5.61 -41.59
N ASP A 883 -12.50 6.37 -41.93
CA ASP A 883 -12.43 7.41 -42.96
C ASP A 883 -11.93 8.75 -42.41
N GLU A 884 -11.67 8.84 -41.11
CA GLU A 884 -11.28 10.07 -40.43
C GLU A 884 -9.78 10.10 -40.10
N SER A 885 -9.17 11.28 -40.26
CA SER A 885 -7.76 11.53 -39.93
C SER A 885 -7.63 12.37 -38.68
N TYR A 886 -7.14 11.77 -37.60
CA TYR A 886 -6.95 12.39 -36.30
C TYR A 886 -5.59 13.08 -36.18
N HIS A 887 -5.57 14.24 -35.54
CA HIS A 887 -4.35 14.97 -35.17
C HIS A 887 -4.56 15.66 -33.81
N ALA A 888 -3.52 16.35 -33.30
CA ALA A 888 -3.54 16.91 -31.95
C ALA A 888 -4.66 17.94 -31.71
N GLU A 889 -5.07 18.67 -32.76
CA GLU A 889 -6.13 19.68 -32.69
C GLU A 889 -7.48 19.17 -33.20
N HIS A 890 -7.62 17.88 -33.47
CA HIS A 890 -8.89 17.30 -33.94
C HIS A 890 -9.95 17.38 -32.83
N ALA A 891 -11.20 17.72 -33.18
CA ALA A 891 -12.27 17.96 -32.21
C ALA A 891 -12.51 16.76 -31.28
N ALA A 892 -12.59 15.54 -31.84
CA ALA A 892 -12.74 14.31 -31.05
C ALA A 892 -11.57 14.07 -30.07
N ILE A 893 -10.32 14.30 -30.50
CA ILE A 893 -9.13 14.15 -29.63
C ILE A 893 -9.14 15.18 -28.50
N ILE A 894 -9.51 16.43 -28.80
CA ILE A 894 -9.66 17.49 -27.79
C ILE A 894 -10.77 17.13 -26.81
N HIS A 895 -11.92 16.66 -27.29
CA HIS A 895 -13.04 16.25 -26.46
C HIS A 895 -12.65 15.12 -25.51
N THR A 896 -12.16 13.98 -26.03
CA THR A 896 -11.71 12.84 -25.21
C THR A 896 -10.67 13.26 -24.18
N ALA A 897 -9.68 14.06 -24.57
CA ALA A 897 -8.65 14.54 -23.65
C ALA A 897 -9.20 15.48 -22.58
N THR A 898 -10.18 16.32 -22.92
CA THR A 898 -10.82 17.27 -21.98
C THR A 898 -11.62 16.51 -20.93
N ILE A 899 -12.50 15.60 -21.36
CA ILE A 899 -13.30 14.77 -20.45
C ILE A 899 -12.39 13.89 -19.60
N ALA A 900 -11.39 13.24 -20.19
CA ALA A 900 -10.44 12.40 -19.45
C ALA A 900 -9.67 13.17 -18.37
N ARG A 901 -9.31 14.45 -18.63
CA ARG A 901 -8.66 15.31 -17.62
C ARG A 901 -9.64 15.76 -16.54
N GLN A 902 -10.84 16.16 -16.93
CA GLN A 902 -11.89 16.58 -16.01
C GLN A 902 -12.26 15.45 -15.02
N TYR A 903 -12.33 14.22 -15.52
CA TYR A 903 -12.71 13.03 -14.75
C TYR A 903 -11.55 12.05 -14.51
N ALA A 904 -10.31 12.56 -14.44
CA ALA A 904 -9.09 11.74 -14.30
C ALA A 904 -9.15 10.74 -13.14
N GLN A 905 -9.79 11.12 -12.03
CA GLN A 905 -9.98 10.22 -10.89
C GLN A 905 -10.93 9.06 -11.20
N ALA A 906 -12.01 9.30 -11.94
CA ALA A 906 -12.94 8.25 -12.36
C ALA A 906 -12.27 7.31 -13.37
N VAL A 907 -11.52 7.85 -14.34
CA VAL A 907 -10.69 7.09 -15.28
C VAL A 907 -9.72 6.17 -14.53
N ARG A 908 -9.02 6.70 -13.53
CA ARG A 908 -8.12 5.90 -12.70
C ARG A 908 -8.85 4.83 -11.89
N ASN A 909 -9.97 5.18 -11.27
CA ASN A 909 -10.73 4.28 -10.40
C ASN A 909 -11.37 3.11 -11.18
N VAL A 910 -11.95 3.38 -12.35
CA VAL A 910 -12.76 2.43 -13.12
C VAL A 910 -11.94 1.68 -14.17
N LEU A 911 -11.02 2.36 -14.87
CA LEU A 911 -10.22 1.78 -15.95
C LEU A 911 -8.78 1.47 -15.54
N GLY A 912 -8.33 1.92 -14.36
CA GLY A 912 -6.94 1.75 -13.92
C GLY A 912 -5.93 2.64 -14.64
N ILE A 913 -6.38 3.63 -15.40
CA ILE A 913 -5.51 4.52 -16.19
C ILE A 913 -5.24 5.82 -15.46
N SER A 914 -3.95 6.17 -15.30
CA SER A 914 -3.55 7.46 -14.76
C SER A 914 -3.42 8.51 -15.86
N ILE A 915 -4.20 9.59 -15.76
CA ILE A 915 -4.12 10.74 -16.67
C ILE A 915 -3.20 11.81 -16.08
N SER A 916 -2.07 12.05 -16.73
CA SER A 916 -1.07 13.04 -16.35
C SER A 916 -1.30 14.37 -17.07
N PRO A 917 -1.11 15.52 -16.41
CA PRO A 917 -1.13 16.83 -17.07
C PRO A 917 -0.11 16.97 -18.20
N LYS A 918 0.98 16.19 -18.16
CA LYS A 918 2.04 16.21 -19.19
C LYS A 918 1.67 15.45 -20.47
N GLN A 919 0.62 14.62 -20.45
CA GLN A 919 0.20 13.87 -21.62
C GLN A 919 -0.53 14.78 -22.62
N THR A 920 -0.13 14.70 -23.88
CA THR A 920 -0.86 15.28 -25.02
C THR A 920 -2.23 14.62 -25.18
N GLY A 921 -3.17 15.30 -25.84
CA GLY A 921 -4.50 14.72 -26.10
C GLY A 921 -4.42 13.39 -26.86
N MET A 922 -3.52 13.32 -27.85
CA MET A 922 -3.26 12.08 -28.60
C MET A 922 -2.71 10.96 -27.71
N GLN A 923 -1.80 11.25 -26.78
CA GLN A 923 -1.31 10.22 -25.83
C GLN A 923 -2.42 9.71 -24.91
N ILE A 924 -3.30 10.61 -24.44
CA ILE A 924 -4.46 10.23 -23.62
C ILE A 924 -5.39 9.31 -24.42
N ALA A 925 -5.75 9.70 -25.66
CA ALA A 925 -6.59 8.90 -26.52
C ALA A 925 -6.00 7.50 -26.78
N GLN A 926 -4.71 7.41 -27.10
CA GLN A 926 -4.02 6.13 -27.30
C GLN A 926 -4.03 5.24 -26.05
N SER A 927 -3.79 5.80 -24.86
CA SER A 927 -3.85 5.04 -23.60
C SER A 927 -5.26 4.51 -23.31
N LEU A 928 -6.30 5.29 -23.62
CA LEU A 928 -7.69 4.86 -23.41
C LEU A 928 -8.11 3.79 -24.43
N LEU A 929 -7.74 3.92 -25.72
CA LEU A 929 -8.04 2.93 -26.76
C LEU A 929 -7.36 1.57 -26.48
N GLN A 930 -6.21 1.58 -25.82
CA GLN A 930 -5.50 0.35 -25.45
C GLN A 930 -6.32 -0.56 -24.50
N VAL A 931 -7.27 -0.01 -23.73
CA VAL A 931 -8.18 -0.81 -22.89
C VAL A 931 -9.08 -1.71 -23.74
N LEU A 932 -9.37 -1.30 -24.97
CA LEU A 932 -10.14 -2.06 -25.97
C LEU A 932 -9.24 -2.87 -26.91
N GLY A 933 -7.92 -2.86 -26.69
CA GLY A 933 -6.95 -3.45 -27.62
C GLY A 933 -6.93 -2.75 -28.97
N LEU A 934 -7.22 -1.44 -29.00
CA LEU A 934 -7.25 -0.59 -30.19
C LEU A 934 -6.14 0.46 -30.14
N LYS A 935 -5.77 1.01 -31.30
CA LYS A 935 -4.81 2.11 -31.43
C LYS A 935 -5.10 2.93 -32.70
N LEU A 936 -4.77 4.21 -32.68
CA LEU A 936 -4.70 5.01 -33.90
C LEU A 936 -3.32 4.82 -34.53
N ARG A 937 -3.25 4.41 -35.80
CA ARG A 937 -1.98 4.20 -36.50
C ARG A 937 -1.50 5.49 -37.15
N TYR A 938 -0.20 5.71 -37.12
CA TYR A 938 0.39 6.88 -37.78
C TYR A 938 0.29 6.73 -39.29
N SER A 939 -0.45 7.64 -39.95
CA SER A 939 -0.68 7.62 -41.40
C SER A 939 0.23 8.59 -42.17
N GLY A 940 0.91 9.51 -41.47
CA GLY A 940 1.91 10.36 -42.10
C GLY A 940 2.09 11.73 -41.44
N ARG A 941 2.94 12.55 -42.06
CA ARG A 941 3.19 13.94 -41.64
C ARG A 941 3.25 14.86 -42.86
N PRO A 942 2.10 15.09 -43.53
CA PRO A 942 2.05 15.88 -44.76
C PRO A 942 2.48 17.33 -44.53
N GLY A 943 3.13 17.93 -45.54
CA GLY A 943 3.56 19.33 -45.56
C GLY A 943 4.95 19.57 -46.17
N GLN A 944 5.21 20.81 -46.63
CA GLN A 944 6.50 21.22 -47.22
C GLN A 944 7.65 21.29 -46.18
N ARG A 945 8.91 21.21 -46.64
CA ARG A 945 10.11 21.32 -45.78
C ARG A 945 10.26 22.78 -45.33
N GLY A 946 10.20 23.04 -44.02
CA GLY A 946 10.30 24.39 -43.44
C GLY A 946 9.04 24.91 -42.72
N ALA A 947 7.88 24.26 -42.89
CA ALA A 947 6.64 24.59 -42.17
C ALA A 947 6.37 23.62 -41.00
N PRO A 948 5.64 24.04 -39.94
CA PRO A 948 5.24 23.13 -38.87
C PRO A 948 4.28 22.05 -39.39
N ARG A 949 4.78 20.82 -39.56
CA ARG A 949 3.99 19.70 -40.08
C ARG A 949 3.27 18.95 -38.95
N LYS A 950 2.01 18.56 -39.18
CA LYS A 950 1.19 17.80 -38.22
C LYS A 950 1.30 16.30 -38.46
N ARG A 951 1.39 15.52 -37.38
CA ARG A 951 1.31 14.04 -37.45
C ARG A 951 -0.16 13.67 -37.57
N LEU A 952 -0.50 12.91 -38.61
CA LEU A 952 -1.83 12.34 -38.81
C LEU A 952 -1.84 10.90 -38.32
N TYR A 953 -2.98 10.52 -37.76
CA TYR A 953 -3.27 9.18 -37.31
C TYR A 953 -4.64 8.76 -37.85
N GLN A 954 -4.82 7.47 -38.11
CA GLN A 954 -6.05 6.91 -38.63
C GLN A 954 -6.44 5.70 -37.79
N TYR A 955 -7.74 5.51 -37.60
CA TYR A 955 -8.21 4.25 -37.05
C TYR A 955 -8.15 3.18 -38.14
N GLU A 956 -7.42 2.12 -37.86
CA GLU A 956 -7.44 0.92 -38.69
C GLU A 956 -8.16 -0.15 -37.87
N PRO A 957 -9.32 -0.65 -38.35
CA PRO A 957 -9.96 -1.81 -37.75
C PRO A 957 -8.93 -2.94 -37.55
N PRO A 958 -8.86 -3.53 -36.34
CA PRO A 958 -7.88 -4.56 -36.06
C PRO A 958 -8.24 -5.84 -36.82
N ASP A 959 -7.34 -6.29 -37.69
CA ASP A 959 -7.41 -7.62 -38.28
C ASP A 959 -6.79 -8.65 -37.32
N ASP A 960 -7.50 -8.93 -36.23
CA ASP A 960 -7.08 -9.89 -35.20
C ASP A 960 -8.11 -11.00 -34.94
N GLY A 961 -9.12 -11.11 -35.79
CA GLY A 961 -10.19 -12.11 -35.72
C GLY A 961 -11.32 -11.77 -34.73
N ARG A 962 -11.29 -10.61 -34.06
CA ARG A 962 -12.31 -10.27 -33.06
C ARG A 962 -13.74 -10.15 -33.61
N ASP A 963 -13.89 -9.76 -34.88
CA ASP A 963 -15.21 -9.56 -35.48
C ASP A 963 -15.96 -10.88 -35.62
N ASP A 964 -15.28 -11.96 -36.01
CA ASP A 964 -15.84 -13.30 -36.05
C ASP A 964 -16.21 -13.80 -34.63
N ILE A 965 -15.43 -13.43 -33.61
CA ILE A 965 -15.76 -13.75 -32.21
C ILE A 965 -17.00 -12.98 -31.76
N PHE A 966 -17.13 -11.72 -32.17
CA PHE A 966 -18.28 -10.88 -31.79
C PHE A 966 -19.59 -11.40 -32.39
N GLN A 967 -19.58 -11.86 -33.64
CA GLN A 967 -20.76 -12.47 -34.27
C GLN A 967 -21.23 -13.68 -33.46
N ARG A 968 -20.32 -14.59 -33.08
CA ARG A 968 -20.65 -15.78 -32.28
C ARG A 968 -21.17 -15.41 -30.89
N TRP A 969 -20.53 -14.44 -30.22
CA TRP A 969 -21.00 -13.96 -28.92
C TRP A 969 -22.38 -13.31 -29.00
N GLN A 970 -22.67 -12.60 -30.09
CA GLN A 970 -23.98 -12.02 -30.34
C GLN A 970 -25.04 -13.11 -30.50
N GLU A 971 -24.80 -14.11 -31.36
CA GLU A 971 -25.70 -15.26 -31.53
C GLU A 971 -25.96 -15.98 -30.19
N ARG A 972 -24.91 -16.19 -29.39
CA ARG A 972 -25.03 -16.76 -28.04
C ARG A 972 -25.93 -15.94 -27.13
N ASP A 973 -25.73 -14.63 -27.10
CA ASP A 973 -26.47 -13.75 -26.20
C ASP A 973 -27.93 -13.57 -26.67
N GLU A 974 -28.17 -13.53 -27.99
CA GLU A 974 -29.50 -13.60 -28.60
C GLU A 974 -30.25 -14.88 -28.24
N GLN A 975 -29.58 -16.03 -28.34
CA GLN A 975 -30.15 -17.32 -27.97
C GLN A 975 -30.52 -17.36 -26.49
N LYS A 976 -29.62 -16.94 -25.59
CA LYS A 976 -29.89 -16.89 -24.14
C LYS A 976 -31.09 -16.01 -23.79
N ARG A 977 -31.22 -14.87 -24.46
CA ARG A 977 -32.34 -13.95 -24.27
C ARG A 977 -33.65 -14.58 -24.76
N SER A 978 -33.61 -15.24 -25.91
CA SER A 978 -34.75 -15.97 -26.46
C SER A 978 -35.18 -17.12 -25.54
N ASP A 979 -34.24 -17.91 -25.04
CA ASP A 979 -34.50 -19.03 -24.13
C ASP A 979 -35.15 -18.57 -22.82
N ALA A 980 -34.64 -17.47 -22.23
CA ALA A 980 -35.23 -16.86 -21.03
C ALA A 980 -36.65 -16.32 -21.28
N ALA A 981 -36.93 -15.83 -22.49
CA ALA A 981 -38.26 -15.37 -22.89
C ALA A 981 -39.25 -16.53 -23.12
N VAL A 982 -38.78 -17.67 -23.64
CA VAL A 982 -39.60 -18.87 -23.92
C VAL A 982 -39.87 -19.72 -22.66
N SER A 983 -38.94 -19.75 -21.71
CA SER A 983 -39.11 -20.47 -20.43
C SER A 983 -40.10 -19.82 -19.45
N THR A 984 -40.83 -18.78 -19.88
CA THR A 984 -41.67 -17.96 -19.00
C THR A 984 -43.04 -17.61 -19.60
N PRO A 985 -44.05 -18.52 -19.63
CA PRO A 985 -45.43 -18.10 -19.60
C PRO A 985 -45.80 -17.80 -18.14
N GLY A 986 -45.50 -16.58 -17.67
CA GLY A 986 -46.05 -16.03 -16.43
C GLY A 986 -45.07 -15.73 -15.29
N ILE A 987 -44.04 -14.92 -15.52
CA ILE A 987 -43.33 -14.21 -14.43
C ILE A 987 -43.02 -12.78 -14.91
N SER A 988 -44.07 -11.95 -14.94
CA SER A 988 -43.92 -10.52 -14.68
C SER A 988 -43.87 -10.34 -13.17
N ASN A 989 -42.70 -10.57 -12.55
CA ASN A 989 -42.26 -10.00 -11.27
C ASN A 989 -41.02 -10.72 -10.75
N LEU A 990 -39.84 -10.26 -11.16
CA LEU A 990 -38.61 -10.38 -10.35
C LEU A 990 -38.49 -9.25 -9.31
N ASN A 991 -39.56 -8.44 -9.14
CA ASN A 991 -39.64 -7.37 -8.14
C ASN A 991 -40.32 -7.78 -6.81
N SER A 992 -40.69 -9.05 -6.59
CA SER A 992 -41.53 -9.42 -5.44
C SER A 992 -41.06 -10.62 -4.61
N ALA A 993 -39.77 -10.95 -4.59
CA ALA A 993 -39.20 -11.96 -3.68
C ALA A 993 -38.47 -11.32 -2.49
N TRP A 994 -39.12 -10.35 -1.83
CA TRP A 994 -38.73 -9.86 -0.49
C TRP A 994 -40.00 -9.53 0.30
N VAL A 995 -40.84 -10.55 0.52
CA VAL A 995 -41.88 -10.46 1.54
C VAL A 995 -41.23 -10.82 2.87
N LEU A 996 -41.12 -9.80 3.71
CA LEU A 996 -40.85 -9.87 5.13
C LEU A 996 -41.83 -10.85 5.80
N ASP A 997 -41.31 -11.92 6.39
CA ASP A 997 -41.98 -12.55 7.54
C ASP A 997 -41.37 -11.95 8.80
N GLY A 998 -42.17 -11.16 9.50
CA GLY A 998 -41.85 -10.60 10.81
C GLY A 998 -42.35 -11.47 11.95
N ALA A 999 -41.81 -11.25 13.15
CA ALA A 999 -42.57 -11.14 14.39
C ALA A 999 -41.63 -10.78 15.56
N ALA A 1000 -42.03 -9.73 16.30
CA ALA A 1000 -41.58 -9.28 17.63
C ALA A 1000 -40.17 -8.69 17.77
#